data_AF-A0A938MRF5-F1
#
_entry.id   AF-A0A938MRF5-F1
#
_cell.length_a   1.000
_cell.length_b   1.000
_cell.length_c   1.000
_cell.angle_alpha   90.00
_cell.angle_beta   90.00
_cell.angle_gamma   90.00
#
_symmetry.space_group_name_H-M   'P 1'
#
loop_
_entity.id
_entity.type
_entity.pdbx_description
1 polymer ?
#
loop_
_entity_poly.entity_id
_entity_poly.type
_entity_poly.pdbx_seq_one_letter_code
_entity_poly.pdbx_strand_id
1 'polypeptide(L)'
;MRRATAFAFAVTIGVSTWSISLATARAEVKAWTGEITIPTYSWQEDINPKFWALEGGAKMSTTVHGAITYPYVMQDHLLRRKADRVYKALFLENEFLKVTCLPELGGRLHSVLDKSCNAEMFHRNGVIKPGMIAMRGAWISGGVEWNTGPHGHTVTVLSPVSVVLGHGKDGSAFLEISNQEKIFRSRWTVRVTLHPGRAYLDEQIRLSNPTDGMHPYYFWNCTAFPNKPGTRFIYPMTLGTDHSAREFFSWPIHEGRDLTWLKNYETYSSIFSVDCRHDFFGAYDVDDDRGIVQVANCLELSGKKAWTWGEWEFGKVAQQNLTDGDGPYIEVQSGPLPTQSDYGMLGPQEQVAWREWWYPVHGLGDGFEFATRDLAAQTRRGDGQLELRLLATGRFPDARCVVKSGDRTLAAETLDLAPDRVRSVVVAQPAAEPVAVTVTTREGRVLAAFTTPLPIHEVEPPAGTPLLDRADDGLSVEELCLKGRKFDRATDRRKAREYYEKALARDASHVASLRSLAVLDYEGGRYDRAIERLSRAVERDGDDGLSCFYLGAAHFRLRAWEEARRWAYLAARCSGTSSVGYDLVGRCEMNLGNRPAAIAAFRSAVRADQRNSVATDHLMLACHAAGQASVAREMAERRTAEDPTALVPRAVLALKDDNTLAQFSTEARSFLGEADFELLETSLTFAELNLVQEALRIVESACVHAIAPEQRGFLPLYYLAWFASLCQQDADAANWLTTAAKTARDGEFASRPEELPMLQYAIDRNPGDAQAHLQLGCLLANLGRVDEAIAAWKRAAELDGKLSIAWRNLGIAAAVQGDLDKAEAHYRGALGARPGDQTLYRDLAEILVAAGRRPAAIEVLENVPVDAEFRRAEITVMLAESYVAEKRFGDCIALLESVPYFVNWEGQDVTWRLFNQSHIERGCQRLRDGDAAGALADFEAALTYPANLNVGRSNRPEEAPAQYWRGQALAALGRLDEARSAWQAGENGADLPGRQNEYRQKCREALAEHRE
;
A
#
# COMPACT_ATOMS: atom_id res chain seq x y z
N MET A 1 -19.95 68.89 65.37
CA MET A 1 -19.54 67.60 64.75
C MET A 1 -20.57 67.21 63.70
N ARG A 2 -20.10 67.03 62.45
CA ARG A 2 -20.66 66.35 61.26
C ARG A 2 -22.17 66.47 60.90
N ARG A 3 -22.37 67.29 59.83
CA ARG A 3 -23.43 67.39 58.80
C ARG A 3 -23.91 66.02 58.24
N ALA A 4 -25.01 65.86 57.50
CA ALA A 4 -26.22 66.62 57.15
C ALA A 4 -27.12 65.69 56.30
N THR A 5 -28.42 65.98 56.35
CA THR A 5 -29.55 65.75 55.43
C THR A 5 -29.37 64.98 54.10
N ALA A 6 -30.28 64.03 53.86
CA ALA A 6 -30.52 63.35 52.59
C ALA A 6 -31.62 64.05 51.77
N PHE A 7 -31.45 64.12 50.44
CA PHE A 7 -32.47 64.51 49.47
C PHE A 7 -32.48 63.53 48.29
N ALA A 8 -33.70 63.24 47.82
CA ALA A 8 -34.10 62.23 46.84
C ALA A 8 -33.66 62.53 45.39
N PHE A 9 -33.67 61.52 44.50
CA PHE A 9 -34.14 61.69 43.11
C PHE A 9 -34.59 60.38 42.45
N ALA A 10 -35.52 60.54 41.52
CA ALA A 10 -36.41 59.57 40.88
C ALA A 10 -35.73 58.57 39.91
N VAL A 11 -36.38 57.41 39.74
CA VAL A 11 -36.01 56.34 38.80
C VAL A 11 -36.78 56.54 37.49
N THR A 12 -36.05 56.71 36.39
CA THR A 12 -36.58 56.72 35.02
C THR A 12 -36.46 55.30 34.43
N ILE A 13 -37.58 54.71 34.01
CA ILE A 13 -37.63 53.40 33.35
C ILE A 13 -37.26 53.57 31.88
N GLY A 14 -36.09 53.06 31.48
CA GLY A 14 -35.70 52.89 30.08
C GLY A 14 -36.05 51.48 29.61
N VAL A 15 -36.95 51.38 28.63
CA VAL A 15 -37.24 50.12 27.93
C VAL A 15 -36.15 49.90 26.89
N SER A 16 -35.21 48.99 27.17
CA SER A 16 -34.25 48.48 26.20
C SER A 16 -34.91 47.34 25.41
N THR A 17 -35.16 47.57 24.12
CA THR A 17 -35.53 46.52 23.18
C THR A 17 -34.33 45.61 22.96
N TRP A 18 -34.39 44.39 23.50
CA TRP A 18 -33.46 43.32 23.17
C TRP A 18 -33.80 42.80 21.77
N SER A 19 -33.04 43.24 20.78
CA SER A 19 -32.97 42.58 19.48
C SER A 19 -32.27 41.24 19.69
N ILE A 20 -33.04 40.17 19.88
CA ILE A 20 -32.54 38.80 19.78
C ILE A 20 -32.13 38.62 18.31
N SER A 21 -30.85 38.83 18.02
CA SER A 21 -30.25 38.32 16.80
C SER A 21 -30.31 36.80 16.91
N LEU A 22 -31.33 36.19 16.29
CA LEU A 22 -31.32 34.76 15.98
C LEU A 22 -30.13 34.55 15.06
N ALA A 23 -28.95 34.30 15.63
CA ALA A 23 -27.85 33.71 14.92
C ALA A 23 -28.38 32.38 14.40
N THR A 24 -28.71 32.32 13.11
CA THR A 24 -28.95 31.06 12.42
C THR A 24 -27.70 30.24 12.63
N ALA A 25 -27.78 29.23 13.51
CA ALA A 25 -26.70 28.27 13.71
C ALA A 25 -26.36 27.72 12.32
N ARG A 26 -25.14 28.00 11.85
CA ARG A 26 -24.66 27.47 10.58
C ARG A 26 -24.63 25.95 10.75
N ALA A 27 -25.09 25.21 9.75
CA ALA A 27 -24.97 23.75 9.80
C ALA A 27 -23.48 23.38 9.89
N GLU A 28 -23.15 22.51 10.84
CA GLU A 28 -21.77 22.10 11.13
C GLU A 28 -21.65 20.58 11.03
N VAL A 29 -20.56 20.11 10.43
CA VAL A 29 -20.19 18.71 10.41
C VAL A 29 -19.66 18.31 11.78
N LYS A 30 -20.16 17.20 12.31
CA LYS A 30 -19.68 16.62 13.57
C LYS A 30 -18.41 15.81 13.32
N ALA A 31 -17.45 15.94 14.22
CA ALA A 31 -16.23 15.15 14.24
C ALA A 31 -15.93 14.67 15.68
N TRP A 32 -15.67 13.39 15.86
CA TRP A 32 -15.33 12.84 17.18
C TRP A 32 -14.52 11.55 17.10
N THR A 33 -13.83 11.24 18.18
CA THR A 33 -13.14 9.96 18.38
C THR A 33 -13.99 9.06 19.28
N GLY A 34 -14.01 7.77 18.99
CA GLY A 34 -14.65 6.75 19.81
C GLY A 34 -14.01 5.39 19.58
N GLU A 35 -14.77 4.35 19.88
CA GLU A 35 -14.34 2.97 19.72
C GLU A 35 -15.43 2.18 18.97
N ILE A 36 -15.01 1.13 18.27
CA ILE A 36 -15.91 0.15 17.66
C ILE A 36 -15.41 -1.25 17.97
N THR A 37 -16.32 -2.15 18.32
CA THR A 37 -16.02 -3.57 18.48
C THR A 37 -16.34 -4.29 17.19
N ILE A 38 -15.33 -4.94 16.60
CA ILE A 38 -15.49 -5.75 15.40
C ILE A 38 -14.96 -7.15 15.72
N PRO A 39 -15.70 -8.21 15.38
CA PRO A 39 -15.16 -9.56 15.43
C PRO A 39 -13.92 -9.65 14.54
N THR A 40 -12.84 -10.21 15.07
CA THR A 40 -11.53 -10.22 14.41
C THR A 40 -10.88 -11.59 14.51
N TYR A 41 -10.34 -12.03 13.38
CA TYR A 41 -9.42 -13.15 13.30
C TYR A 41 -7.99 -12.67 13.54
N SER A 42 -7.33 -13.21 14.56
CA SER A 42 -6.00 -12.77 14.96
C SER A 42 -4.90 -13.19 13.96
N TRP A 43 -3.75 -12.52 14.03
CA TRP A 43 -2.53 -12.87 13.30
C TRP A 43 -1.34 -12.70 14.22
N GLN A 44 -0.19 -13.24 13.82
CA GLN A 44 1.10 -13.05 14.47
C GLN A 44 2.11 -12.54 13.45
N GLU A 45 3.10 -11.79 13.94
CA GLU A 45 4.18 -11.26 13.11
C GLU A 45 5.39 -12.20 13.09
N ASP A 46 6.00 -12.37 11.92
CA ASP A 46 7.31 -13.03 11.78
C ASP A 46 8.40 -12.03 12.14
N ILE A 47 8.99 -12.21 13.31
CA ILE A 47 10.04 -11.37 13.86
C ILE A 47 11.32 -11.35 13.00
N ASN A 48 11.45 -12.26 12.03
CA ASN A 48 12.63 -12.37 11.19
C ASN A 48 12.58 -11.37 10.01
N PRO A 49 13.54 -10.42 9.89
CA PRO A 49 13.55 -9.44 8.83
C PRO A 49 13.84 -10.08 7.46
N LYS A 50 13.36 -9.42 6.40
CA LYS A 50 13.52 -9.83 5.00
C LYS A 50 14.34 -8.81 4.22
N PHE A 51 15.42 -9.23 3.55
CA PHE A 51 16.32 -8.29 2.86
C PHE A 51 16.29 -8.46 1.34
N TRP A 52 16.06 -7.38 0.59
CA TRP A 52 16.08 -7.41 -0.88
C TRP A 52 17.40 -7.95 -1.45
N ALA A 53 18.52 -7.67 -0.78
CA ALA A 53 19.85 -8.07 -1.23
C ALA A 53 20.14 -9.58 -1.09
N LEU A 54 19.34 -10.29 -0.27
CA LEU A 54 19.55 -11.71 0.04
C LEU A 54 18.37 -12.60 -0.39
N GLU A 55 17.15 -12.07 -0.36
CA GLU A 55 15.92 -12.86 -0.52
C GLU A 55 15.12 -12.47 -1.79
N GLY A 56 15.63 -11.56 -2.64
CA GLY A 56 14.92 -10.95 -3.79
C GLY A 56 14.75 -11.78 -5.07
N GLY A 57 14.49 -13.09 -4.95
CA GLY A 57 14.16 -13.96 -6.09
C GLY A 57 12.66 -14.15 -6.29
N ALA A 58 12.25 -14.48 -7.52
CA ALA A 58 10.89 -14.99 -7.77
C ALA A 58 10.74 -16.37 -7.11
N LYS A 59 10.19 -16.43 -5.89
CA LYS A 59 9.64 -17.70 -5.38
C LYS A 59 8.30 -17.93 -6.10
N MET A 60 8.10 -19.12 -6.65
CA MET A 60 6.97 -19.51 -7.53
C MET A 60 5.58 -19.52 -6.87
N SER A 61 5.35 -18.72 -5.81
CA SER A 61 4.23 -18.94 -4.90
C SER A 61 3.43 -17.69 -4.52
N THR A 62 3.83 -16.47 -4.90
CA THR A 62 3.13 -15.27 -4.40
C THR A 62 3.18 -14.12 -5.39
N THR A 63 2.08 -13.36 -5.49
CA THR A 63 2.05 -11.98 -6.04
C THR A 63 3.01 -11.04 -5.30
N VAL A 64 3.49 -11.43 -4.12
CA VAL A 64 4.54 -10.72 -3.38
C VAL A 64 5.92 -11.08 -3.95
N HIS A 65 6.53 -10.15 -4.68
CA HIS A 65 7.97 -10.13 -4.90
C HIS A 65 8.65 -9.82 -3.56
N GLY A 66 8.99 -10.88 -2.82
CA GLY A 66 9.64 -10.78 -1.50
C GLY A 66 11.02 -10.14 -1.62
N ALA A 67 11.10 -8.83 -1.32
CA ALA A 67 12.36 -8.11 -1.17
C ALA A 67 12.21 -6.78 -0.44
N ILE A 68 11.07 -6.09 -0.56
CA ILE A 68 10.96 -4.67 -0.16
C ILE A 68 9.90 -4.52 0.91
N THR A 69 10.13 -5.18 2.04
CA THR A 69 9.31 -5.04 3.24
C THR A 69 10.12 -4.52 4.43
N TYR A 70 11.45 -4.66 4.43
CA TYR A 70 12.30 -4.13 5.49
C TYR A 70 12.12 -2.61 5.66
N PRO A 71 11.98 -2.08 6.89
CA PRO A 71 12.14 -2.75 8.19
C PRO A 71 10.86 -3.36 8.79
N TYR A 72 9.77 -3.48 8.03
CA TYR A 72 8.58 -4.16 8.51
C TYR A 72 8.79 -5.68 8.62
N VAL A 73 8.23 -6.25 9.68
CA VAL A 73 8.08 -7.70 9.87
C VAL A 73 6.91 -8.24 9.05
N MET A 74 6.98 -9.51 8.63
CA MET A 74 5.85 -10.13 7.92
C MET A 74 4.68 -10.35 8.89
N GLN A 75 3.47 -10.29 8.34
CA GLN A 75 2.18 -10.62 8.95
C GLN A 75 1.60 -11.84 8.23
N ASP A 76 2.38 -12.91 8.13
CA ASP A 76 2.06 -14.10 7.32
C ASP A 76 1.61 -15.31 8.16
N HIS A 77 1.51 -15.14 9.49
CA HIS A 77 0.94 -16.13 10.38
C HIS A 77 -0.51 -15.77 10.75
N LEU A 78 -1.45 -16.12 9.88
CA LEU A 78 -2.88 -15.81 10.07
C LEU A 78 -3.60 -16.92 10.83
N LEU A 79 -4.29 -16.56 11.91
CA LEU A 79 -4.99 -17.49 12.78
C LEU A 79 -6.49 -17.47 12.48
N ARG A 80 -7.19 -18.61 12.60
CA ARG A 80 -8.66 -18.67 12.46
C ARG A 80 -9.40 -18.65 13.79
N ARG A 81 -8.85 -17.92 14.76
CA ARG A 81 -9.54 -17.63 16.03
C ARG A 81 -10.28 -16.30 15.93
N LYS A 82 -11.60 -16.37 15.90
CA LYS A 82 -12.48 -15.20 15.95
C LYS A 82 -12.64 -14.74 17.39
N ALA A 83 -12.38 -13.48 17.66
CA ALA A 83 -12.64 -12.83 18.94
C ALA A 83 -13.04 -11.38 18.71
N ASP A 84 -13.89 -10.84 19.58
CA ASP A 84 -14.23 -9.42 19.55
C ASP A 84 -12.99 -8.59 19.91
N ARG A 85 -12.63 -7.65 19.02
CA ARG A 85 -11.57 -6.69 19.26
C ARG A 85 -12.15 -5.29 19.23
N VAL A 86 -11.76 -4.49 20.21
CA VAL A 86 -12.06 -3.05 20.25
C VAL A 86 -11.01 -2.32 19.43
N TYR A 87 -11.46 -1.46 18.53
CA TYR A 87 -10.63 -0.60 17.70
C TYR A 87 -10.93 0.86 18.01
N LYS A 88 -9.88 1.69 18.03
CA LYS A 88 -10.04 3.14 17.99
C LYS A 88 -10.68 3.52 16.64
N ALA A 89 -11.69 4.39 16.69
CA ALA A 89 -12.40 4.87 15.52
C ALA A 89 -12.55 6.39 15.54
N LEU A 90 -12.41 7.02 14.38
CA LEU A 90 -12.69 8.45 14.21
C LEU A 90 -13.84 8.62 13.22
N PHE A 91 -14.72 9.57 13.51
CA PHE A 91 -15.98 9.73 12.81
C PHE A 91 -16.14 11.14 12.26
N LEU A 92 -16.72 11.23 11.06
CA LEU A 92 -17.30 12.45 10.51
C LEU A 92 -18.78 12.23 10.24
N GLU A 93 -19.63 13.21 10.51
CA GLU A 93 -21.05 13.12 10.21
C GLU A 93 -21.64 14.47 9.83
N ASN A 94 -22.27 14.55 8.65
CA ASN A 94 -23.11 15.68 8.24
C ASN A 94 -24.56 15.23 8.03
N GLU A 95 -25.39 15.96 7.31
CA GLU A 95 -26.81 15.62 7.11
C GLU A 95 -27.01 14.32 6.30
N PHE A 96 -26.06 13.97 5.44
CA PHE A 96 -26.21 12.90 4.44
C PHE A 96 -25.28 11.71 4.68
N LEU A 97 -24.05 11.94 5.13
CA LEU A 97 -23.02 10.91 5.27
C LEU A 97 -22.56 10.77 6.72
N LYS A 98 -22.24 9.53 7.11
CA LYS A 98 -21.46 9.22 8.32
C LYS A 98 -20.27 8.33 7.94
N VAL A 99 -19.07 8.82 8.20
CA VAL A 99 -17.79 8.14 7.89
C VAL A 99 -17.21 7.55 9.16
N THR A 100 -16.65 6.34 9.07
CA THR A 100 -15.90 5.66 10.13
C THR A 100 -14.50 5.31 9.63
N CYS A 101 -13.47 5.89 10.23
CA CYS A 101 -12.06 5.62 9.94
C CYS A 101 -11.42 4.79 11.06
N LEU A 102 -10.63 3.78 10.70
CA LEU A 102 -9.91 2.89 11.63
C LEU A 102 -8.40 3.10 11.51
N PRO A 103 -7.77 3.92 12.38
CA PRO A 103 -6.33 4.18 12.35
C PRO A 103 -5.50 2.91 12.46
N GLU A 104 -5.90 1.96 13.30
CA GLU A 104 -5.18 0.69 13.55
C GLU A 104 -5.15 -0.27 12.35
N LEU A 105 -5.97 -0.01 11.33
CA LEU A 105 -6.07 -0.83 10.11
C LEU A 105 -5.75 0.03 8.87
N GLY A 106 -4.57 0.67 8.89
CA GLY A 106 -4.07 1.47 7.77
C GLY A 106 -4.83 2.77 7.52
N GLY A 107 -5.67 3.22 8.46
CA GLY A 107 -6.53 4.39 8.28
C GLY A 107 -7.70 4.12 7.33
N ARG A 108 -8.09 2.85 7.17
CA ARG A 108 -9.18 2.42 6.30
C ARG A 108 -10.48 3.16 6.62
N LEU A 109 -11.16 3.65 5.58
CA LEU A 109 -12.57 4.05 5.73
C LEU A 109 -13.39 2.77 5.77
N HIS A 110 -13.68 2.30 6.98
CA HIS A 110 -14.37 1.03 7.19
C HIS A 110 -15.85 1.10 6.79
N SER A 111 -16.49 2.25 7.01
CA SER A 111 -17.89 2.48 6.69
C SER A 111 -18.11 3.92 6.25
N VAL A 112 -18.98 4.08 5.25
CA VAL A 112 -19.51 5.38 4.80
C VAL A 112 -21.01 5.17 4.60
N LEU A 113 -21.79 5.49 5.63
CA LEU A 113 -23.24 5.33 5.61
C LEU A 113 -23.89 6.52 4.91
N ASP A 114 -24.62 6.25 3.82
CA ASP A 114 -25.56 7.19 3.24
C ASP A 114 -26.87 7.16 4.03
N LYS A 115 -27.10 8.23 4.79
CA LYS A 115 -28.28 8.44 5.63
C LYS A 115 -29.52 8.83 4.82
N SER A 116 -29.35 9.26 3.58
CA SER A 116 -30.45 9.58 2.67
C SER A 116 -31.30 8.35 2.37
N CYS A 117 -30.65 7.18 2.36
CA CYS A 117 -31.26 5.91 1.98
C CYS A 117 -30.94 4.76 2.96
N ASN A 118 -30.28 5.08 4.08
CA ASN A 118 -29.84 4.19 5.15
C ASN A 118 -29.10 2.92 4.67
N ALA A 119 -28.09 3.09 3.82
CA ALA A 119 -27.18 1.98 3.49
C ALA A 119 -25.74 2.46 3.30
N GLU A 120 -24.82 1.50 3.34
CA GLU A 120 -23.42 1.74 3.07
C GLU A 120 -23.22 2.13 1.61
N MET A 121 -22.40 3.16 1.40
CA MET A 121 -21.91 3.56 0.08
C MET A 121 -20.96 2.50 -0.49
N PHE A 122 -20.15 1.86 0.36
CA PHE A 122 -19.15 0.86 -0.01
C PHE A 122 -19.48 -0.51 0.59
N HIS A 123 -18.86 -1.58 0.09
CA HIS A 123 -18.96 -2.90 0.71
C HIS A 123 -18.33 -2.85 2.11
N ARG A 124 -19.13 -2.94 3.16
CA ARG A 124 -18.65 -3.04 4.54
C ARG A 124 -18.59 -4.50 4.96
N ASN A 125 -17.43 -4.93 5.42
CA ASN A 125 -17.23 -6.24 6.02
C ASN A 125 -17.48 -6.16 7.53
N GLY A 126 -18.35 -7.02 8.07
CA GLY A 126 -18.70 -7.09 9.49
C GLY A 126 -17.68 -7.82 10.35
N VAL A 127 -16.62 -8.38 9.75
CA VAL A 127 -15.53 -9.07 10.43
C VAL A 127 -14.17 -8.62 9.89
N ILE A 128 -13.15 -8.52 10.74
CA ILE A 128 -11.76 -8.39 10.30
C ILE A 128 -11.19 -9.79 10.14
N LYS A 129 -11.18 -10.31 8.91
CA LYS A 129 -10.68 -11.65 8.60
C LYS A 129 -9.54 -11.57 7.58
N PRO A 130 -8.29 -11.57 8.03
CA PRO A 130 -7.16 -11.45 7.12
C PRO A 130 -6.99 -12.66 6.19
N GLY A 131 -6.60 -12.39 4.95
CA GLY A 131 -6.12 -13.37 3.96
C GLY A 131 -4.67 -13.08 3.54
N MET A 132 -4.03 -14.02 2.85
CA MET A 132 -2.64 -13.91 2.37
C MET A 132 -2.61 -13.23 0.99
N ILE A 133 -2.59 -11.90 0.96
CA ILE A 133 -2.69 -11.08 -0.27
C ILE A 133 -1.68 -9.92 -0.29
N ALA A 134 -1.47 -9.21 0.84
CA ALA A 134 -0.63 -8.02 0.88
C ALA A 134 0.87 -8.36 0.88
N MET A 135 1.73 -7.35 0.68
CA MET A 135 3.19 -7.51 0.69
C MET A 135 3.74 -8.14 1.96
N ARG A 136 3.09 -7.90 3.10
CA ARG A 136 3.45 -8.50 4.40
C ARG A 136 2.70 -9.80 4.67
N GLY A 137 1.85 -10.29 3.77
CA GLY A 137 0.94 -11.41 4.00
C GLY A 137 -0.49 -10.91 4.23
N ALA A 138 -0.78 -10.53 5.47
CA ALA A 138 -2.14 -10.20 5.89
C ALA A 138 -2.78 -9.02 5.12
N TRP A 139 -3.98 -9.25 4.60
CA TRP A 139 -4.83 -8.24 3.97
C TRP A 139 -6.31 -8.45 4.32
N ILE A 140 -7.13 -7.39 4.31
CA ILE A 140 -8.57 -7.44 4.64
C ILE A 140 -9.43 -6.73 3.59
N SER A 141 -10.64 -7.25 3.35
CA SER A 141 -11.59 -6.67 2.38
C SER A 141 -12.52 -5.61 2.97
N GLY A 142 -13.13 -4.83 2.08
CA GLY A 142 -14.22 -3.89 2.40
C GLY A 142 -13.77 -2.46 2.72
N GLY A 143 -14.66 -1.50 2.51
CA GLY A 143 -14.38 -0.07 2.71
C GLY A 143 -13.39 0.48 1.66
N VAL A 144 -12.54 1.41 2.10
CA VAL A 144 -11.52 2.05 1.25
C VAL A 144 -10.11 1.81 1.81
N GLU A 145 -9.25 1.16 1.02
CA GLU A 145 -7.82 1.03 1.30
C GLU A 145 -7.03 2.15 0.59
N TRP A 146 -6.20 2.86 1.35
CA TRP A 146 -5.19 3.78 0.81
C TRP A 146 -3.95 3.00 0.40
N ASN A 147 -3.97 2.47 -0.83
CA ASN A 147 -2.94 1.56 -1.27
C ASN A 147 -1.68 2.33 -1.72
N THR A 148 -0.79 2.60 -0.78
CA THR A 148 0.50 3.28 -1.00
C THR A 148 1.70 2.33 -1.08
N GLY A 149 1.46 1.02 -1.22
CA GLY A 149 2.51 0.00 -1.08
C GLY A 149 3.59 0.15 -2.15
N PRO A 150 4.88 -0.08 -1.84
CA PRO A 150 5.94 0.07 -2.82
C PRO A 150 5.73 -0.81 -4.06
N HIS A 151 5.02 -1.95 -3.92
CA HIS A 151 4.46 -2.79 -5.00
C HIS A 151 3.11 -3.42 -4.57
N GLY A 152 2.01 -3.23 -5.29
CA GLY A 152 0.74 -3.85 -4.93
C GLY A 152 0.13 -3.24 -3.65
N HIS A 153 -0.55 -4.04 -2.80
CA HIS A 153 -1.22 -3.56 -1.57
C HIS A 153 -0.27 -2.96 -0.53
N THR A 154 -0.79 -2.08 0.34
CA THR A 154 0.05 -1.33 1.29
C THR A 154 0.71 -2.21 2.34
N VAL A 155 1.85 -1.77 2.87
CA VAL A 155 2.55 -2.44 3.99
C VAL A 155 1.92 -2.13 5.35
N THR A 156 0.91 -1.26 5.39
CA THR A 156 0.23 -0.84 6.62
C THR A 156 -1.21 -1.31 6.74
N VAL A 157 -1.63 -2.34 5.98
CA VAL A 157 -3.05 -2.80 5.98
C VAL A 157 -3.54 -3.13 7.39
N LEU A 158 -2.73 -3.82 8.19
CA LEU A 158 -3.00 -4.15 9.60
C LEU A 158 -2.05 -3.43 10.56
N SER A 159 -1.53 -2.26 10.17
CA SER A 159 -0.70 -1.44 11.03
C SER A 159 -1.36 -0.09 11.31
N PRO A 160 -1.09 0.49 12.50
CA PRO A 160 -1.59 1.79 12.82
C PRO A 160 -0.95 2.87 11.94
N VAL A 161 -1.75 3.86 11.54
CA VAL A 161 -1.31 5.08 10.86
C VAL A 161 -1.79 6.31 11.63
N SER A 162 -1.22 7.45 11.29
CA SER A 162 -1.47 8.71 11.98
C SER A 162 -2.80 9.32 11.54
N VAL A 163 -3.71 9.64 12.48
CA VAL A 163 -5.03 10.22 12.14
C VAL A 163 -5.43 11.35 13.09
N VAL A 164 -5.72 12.53 12.54
CA VAL A 164 -6.15 13.73 13.27
C VAL A 164 -7.50 14.24 12.75
N LEU A 165 -8.34 14.77 13.64
CA LEU A 165 -9.57 15.48 13.30
C LEU A 165 -9.33 17.00 13.23
N GLY A 166 -9.92 17.65 12.23
CA GLY A 166 -9.90 19.11 12.11
C GLY A 166 -11.23 19.68 11.66
N HIS A 167 -11.40 21.00 11.86
CA HIS A 167 -12.61 21.75 11.49
C HIS A 167 -12.26 22.92 10.58
N GLY A 168 -13.06 23.11 9.53
CA GLY A 168 -12.99 24.24 8.62
C GLY A 168 -13.79 25.44 9.13
N LYS A 169 -13.43 26.64 8.67
CA LYS A 169 -14.12 27.90 9.03
C LYS A 169 -15.53 28.00 8.41
N ASP A 170 -15.84 27.16 7.44
CA ASP A 170 -17.11 27.09 6.72
C ASP A 170 -18.11 26.09 7.35
N GLY A 171 -17.74 25.45 8.46
CA GLY A 171 -18.53 24.42 9.13
C GLY A 171 -18.22 23.00 8.65
N SER A 172 -17.29 22.83 7.71
CA SER A 172 -16.75 21.51 7.34
C SER A 172 -15.92 20.89 8.47
N ALA A 173 -15.76 19.58 8.43
CA ALA A 173 -14.82 18.85 9.27
C ALA A 173 -14.11 17.78 8.45
N PHE A 174 -12.89 17.44 8.86
CA PHE A 174 -12.03 16.52 8.11
C PHE A 174 -11.29 15.55 9.01
N LEU A 175 -10.98 14.39 8.43
CA LEU A 175 -9.99 13.43 8.89
C LEU A 175 -8.73 13.66 8.07
N GLU A 176 -7.60 13.88 8.72
CA GLU A 176 -6.30 13.80 8.06
C GLU A 176 -5.61 12.51 8.46
N ILE A 177 -5.45 11.63 7.48
CA ILE A 177 -4.83 10.31 7.61
C ILE A 177 -3.46 10.42 6.96
N SER A 178 -2.40 10.02 7.66
CA SER A 178 -1.04 10.10 7.14
C SER A 178 -0.17 8.97 7.66
N ASN A 179 0.89 8.67 6.93
CA ASN A 179 1.96 7.82 7.42
C ASN A 179 3.28 8.26 6.77
N GLN A 180 4.37 8.18 7.53
CA GLN A 180 5.72 8.16 6.97
C GLN A 180 6.18 6.70 6.91
N GLU A 181 6.09 6.10 5.73
CA GLU A 181 6.37 4.67 5.59
C GLU A 181 7.86 4.37 5.78
N LYS A 182 8.18 3.20 6.33
CA LYS A 182 9.54 2.92 6.85
C LYS A 182 10.57 2.52 5.79
N ILE A 183 10.14 2.15 4.58
CA ILE A 183 10.99 1.57 3.54
C ILE A 183 11.71 2.68 2.77
N PHE A 184 10.97 3.63 2.21
CA PHE A 184 11.52 4.78 1.48
C PHE A 184 11.49 6.07 2.27
N ARG A 185 10.90 6.06 3.48
CA ARG A 185 10.72 7.25 4.32
C ARG A 185 9.87 8.33 3.64
N SER A 186 9.15 7.95 2.60
CA SER A 186 8.17 8.77 1.92
C SER A 186 6.96 8.99 2.82
N ARG A 187 6.32 10.14 2.67
CA ARG A 187 5.13 10.49 3.44
C ARG A 187 3.95 10.55 2.51
N TRP A 188 2.86 9.94 2.92
CA TRP A 188 1.57 10.12 2.27
C TRP A 188 0.56 10.73 3.24
N THR A 189 -0.35 11.52 2.70
CA THR A 189 -1.44 12.15 3.43
C THR A 189 -2.71 12.07 2.59
N VAL A 190 -3.80 11.63 3.21
CA VAL A 190 -5.15 11.64 2.68
C VAL A 190 -6.02 12.45 3.63
N ARG A 191 -6.51 13.59 3.16
CA ARG A 191 -7.50 14.39 3.89
C ARG A 191 -8.89 14.11 3.32
N VAL A 192 -9.77 13.57 4.14
CA VAL A 192 -11.18 13.33 3.80
C VAL A 192 -12.03 14.37 4.50
N THR A 193 -12.67 15.25 3.73
CA THR A 193 -13.51 16.33 4.24
C THR A 193 -14.99 16.05 3.97
N LEU A 194 -15.84 16.24 4.98
CA LEU A 194 -17.27 16.41 4.78
C LEU A 194 -17.63 17.90 4.86
N HIS A 195 -18.51 18.34 3.97
CA HIS A 195 -19.02 19.70 3.93
C HIS A 195 -20.48 19.74 4.37
N PRO A 196 -20.94 20.80 5.07
CA PRO A 196 -22.35 20.97 5.38
C PRO A 196 -23.21 20.98 4.11
N GLY A 197 -24.33 20.26 4.12
CA GLY A 197 -25.28 20.23 3.01
C GLY A 197 -24.78 19.50 1.74
N ARG A 198 -23.69 18.73 1.83
CA ARG A 198 -23.12 17.96 0.71
C ARG A 198 -23.08 16.46 1.00
N ALA A 199 -23.35 15.64 -0.02
CA ALA A 199 -23.34 14.19 0.06
C ALA A 199 -22.19 13.61 -0.77
N TYR A 200 -20.95 14.05 -0.49
CA TYR A 200 -19.74 13.48 -1.08
C TYR A 200 -18.60 13.47 -0.06
N LEU A 201 -17.66 12.56 -0.26
CA LEU A 201 -16.31 12.62 0.30
C LEU A 201 -15.48 13.55 -0.59
N ASP A 202 -14.80 14.51 0.03
CA ASP A 202 -13.85 15.40 -0.63
C ASP A 202 -12.44 15.04 -0.21
N GLU A 203 -11.71 14.38 -1.10
CA GLU A 203 -10.45 13.73 -0.80
C GLU A 203 -9.30 14.51 -1.42
N GLN A 204 -8.34 14.93 -0.59
CA GLN A 204 -7.09 15.56 -1.01
C GLN A 204 -5.94 14.64 -0.64
N ILE A 205 -5.21 14.18 -1.65
CA ILE A 205 -4.13 13.21 -1.49
C ILE A 205 -2.81 13.87 -1.86
N ARG A 206 -1.77 13.60 -1.07
CA ARG A 206 -0.40 14.07 -1.30
C ARG A 206 0.59 12.97 -0.95
N LEU A 207 1.56 12.77 -1.83
CA LEU A 207 2.75 11.94 -1.60
C LEU A 207 3.97 12.86 -1.66
N SER A 208 4.87 12.77 -0.70
CA SER A 208 6.10 13.56 -0.66
C SER A 208 7.30 12.70 -0.28
N ASN A 209 8.45 13.05 -0.86
CA ASN A 209 9.73 12.47 -0.50
C ASN A 209 10.49 13.48 0.38
N PRO A 210 10.51 13.30 1.72
CA PRO A 210 11.19 14.24 2.61
C PRO A 210 12.71 14.05 2.64
N THR A 211 13.27 13.10 1.89
CA THR A 211 14.69 12.74 1.93
C THR A 211 15.48 13.31 0.74
N ASP A 212 16.80 13.15 0.79
CA ASP A 212 17.70 13.43 -0.34
C ASP A 212 17.76 12.29 -1.38
N GLY A 213 17.15 11.13 -1.08
CA GLY A 213 17.09 9.97 -1.98
C GLY A 213 16.13 10.17 -3.15
N MET A 214 16.12 9.23 -4.09
CA MET A 214 15.16 9.18 -5.19
C MET A 214 14.29 7.93 -5.02
N HIS A 215 13.01 8.13 -4.77
CA HIS A 215 12.15 7.03 -4.30
C HIS A 215 10.94 6.83 -5.19
N PRO A 216 10.62 5.57 -5.55
CA PRO A 216 9.43 5.30 -6.32
C PRO A 216 8.20 5.59 -5.48
N TYR A 217 7.11 5.97 -6.16
CA TYR A 217 5.81 6.11 -5.52
C TYR A 217 4.77 5.29 -6.26
N TYR A 218 3.79 4.83 -5.49
CA TYR A 218 2.67 4.05 -5.94
C TYR A 218 1.46 4.45 -5.09
N PHE A 219 0.30 4.63 -5.72
CA PHE A 219 -0.93 4.93 -5.02
C PHE A 219 -2.15 4.43 -5.79
N TRP A 220 -3.04 3.72 -5.10
CA TRP A 220 -4.39 3.46 -5.57
C TRP A 220 -5.40 3.63 -4.43
N ASN A 221 -6.49 4.34 -4.69
CA ASN A 221 -7.65 4.39 -3.82
C ASN A 221 -8.49 3.13 -4.10
N CYS A 222 -8.28 2.05 -3.34
CA CYS A 222 -8.96 0.78 -3.58
C CYS A 222 -10.31 0.76 -2.84
N THR A 223 -11.38 1.08 -3.55
CA THR A 223 -12.73 1.18 -3.00
C THR A 223 -13.55 -0.08 -3.30
N ALA A 224 -14.04 -0.76 -2.26
CA ALA A 224 -14.83 -1.98 -2.40
C ALA A 224 -16.33 -1.68 -2.63
N PHE A 225 -16.96 -2.36 -3.58
CA PHE A 225 -18.41 -2.30 -3.86
C PHE A 225 -19.02 -3.72 -3.86
N PRO A 226 -20.27 -3.92 -3.41
CA PRO A 226 -20.88 -5.25 -3.39
C PRO A 226 -20.91 -5.89 -4.79
N ASN A 227 -20.63 -7.19 -4.88
CA ASN A 227 -20.81 -7.96 -6.11
C ASN A 227 -22.16 -8.69 -6.06
N LYS A 228 -23.15 -8.21 -6.80
CA LYS A 228 -24.48 -8.82 -6.89
C LYS A 228 -24.86 -9.06 -8.37
N PRO A 229 -25.87 -9.88 -8.65
CA PRO A 229 -26.28 -10.18 -10.04
C PRO A 229 -26.63 -8.94 -10.89
N GLY A 230 -27.18 -7.90 -10.26
CA GLY A 230 -27.50 -6.61 -10.87
C GLY A 230 -26.33 -5.61 -10.92
N THR A 231 -25.15 -5.98 -10.45
CA THR A 231 -24.00 -5.07 -10.39
C THR A 231 -23.32 -4.95 -11.75
N ARG A 232 -23.00 -3.72 -12.12
CA ARG A 232 -22.27 -3.36 -13.33
C ARG A 232 -21.25 -2.24 -13.10
N PHE A 233 -20.16 -2.28 -13.86
CA PHE A 233 -19.18 -1.21 -13.98
C PHE A 233 -19.65 -0.12 -14.94
N ILE A 234 -19.32 1.14 -14.64
CA ILE A 234 -19.62 2.31 -15.48
C ILE A 234 -18.32 3.07 -15.73
N TYR A 235 -17.72 2.80 -16.89
CA TYR A 235 -16.45 3.39 -17.32
C TYR A 235 -16.65 3.98 -18.72
N PRO A 236 -16.56 5.30 -18.90
CA PRO A 236 -16.74 5.97 -20.19
C PRO A 236 -15.48 5.85 -21.06
N MET A 237 -15.15 4.63 -21.47
CA MET A 237 -13.98 4.28 -22.30
C MET A 237 -14.39 3.41 -23.51
N THR A 238 -13.49 3.22 -24.46
CA THR A 238 -13.66 2.27 -25.58
C THR A 238 -12.62 1.15 -25.58
N LEU A 239 -11.55 1.30 -24.80
CA LEU A 239 -10.45 0.34 -24.72
C LEU A 239 -10.07 0.07 -23.26
N GLY A 240 -10.08 -1.20 -22.89
CA GLY A 240 -9.56 -1.70 -21.62
C GLY A 240 -8.26 -2.49 -21.81
N THR A 241 -7.48 -2.62 -20.74
CA THR A 241 -6.28 -3.45 -20.71
C THR A 241 -6.14 -4.23 -19.40
N ASP A 242 -5.37 -5.31 -19.42
CA ASP A 242 -5.01 -6.11 -18.25
C ASP A 242 -4.07 -5.39 -17.25
N HIS A 243 -3.64 -6.09 -16.20
CA HIS A 243 -2.83 -5.56 -15.11
C HIS A 243 -1.48 -4.97 -15.53
N SER A 244 -0.90 -5.46 -16.63
CA SER A 244 0.44 -5.06 -17.08
C SER A 244 0.47 -4.34 -18.43
N ALA A 245 -0.69 -3.87 -18.92
CA ALA A 245 -0.83 -3.23 -20.22
C ALA A 245 -0.29 -4.09 -21.39
N ARG A 246 -0.52 -5.41 -21.33
CA ARG A 246 -0.07 -6.41 -22.31
C ARG A 246 -1.19 -6.91 -23.20
N GLU A 247 -2.40 -7.05 -22.65
CA GLU A 247 -3.57 -7.54 -23.37
C GLU A 247 -4.65 -6.46 -23.38
N PHE A 248 -5.12 -6.10 -24.58
CA PHE A 248 -6.10 -5.05 -24.81
C PHE A 248 -7.42 -5.64 -25.31
N PHE A 249 -8.54 -5.06 -24.88
CA PHE A 249 -9.87 -5.49 -25.27
C PHE A 249 -10.82 -4.31 -25.45
N SER A 250 -11.77 -4.46 -26.36
CA SER A 250 -12.81 -3.46 -26.62
C SER A 250 -13.78 -3.33 -25.44
N TRP A 251 -14.25 -2.12 -25.18
CA TRP A 251 -15.22 -1.82 -24.13
C TRP A 251 -16.41 -1.02 -24.69
N PRO A 252 -17.65 -1.22 -24.21
CA PRO A 252 -18.06 -2.21 -23.21
C PRO A 252 -18.27 -3.61 -23.78
N ILE A 253 -18.40 -3.76 -25.11
CA ILE A 253 -18.62 -5.05 -25.74
C ILE A 253 -17.29 -5.64 -26.23
N HIS A 254 -16.96 -6.84 -25.76
CA HIS A 254 -15.81 -7.61 -26.23
C HIS A 254 -16.26 -9.01 -26.64
N GLU A 255 -15.98 -9.40 -27.88
CA GLU A 255 -16.35 -10.72 -28.41
C GLU A 255 -17.85 -11.07 -28.22
N GLY A 256 -18.72 -10.06 -28.35
CA GLY A 256 -20.17 -10.21 -28.17
C GLY A 256 -20.65 -10.25 -26.71
N ARG A 257 -19.76 -10.09 -25.72
CA ARG A 257 -20.09 -10.02 -24.29
C ARG A 257 -20.05 -8.59 -23.80
N ASP A 258 -21.06 -8.20 -23.02
CA ASP A 258 -21.09 -6.91 -22.34
C ASP A 258 -20.29 -6.98 -21.03
N LEU A 259 -19.07 -6.44 -21.06
CA LEU A 259 -18.14 -6.42 -19.94
C LEU A 259 -18.53 -5.43 -18.84
N THR A 260 -19.62 -4.66 -19.01
CA THR A 260 -20.13 -3.86 -17.89
C THR A 260 -20.75 -4.74 -16.81
N TRP A 261 -21.33 -5.90 -17.16
CA TRP A 261 -22.02 -6.76 -16.19
C TRP A 261 -21.10 -7.78 -15.53
N LEU A 262 -21.10 -7.83 -14.20
CA LEU A 262 -20.23 -8.74 -13.44
C LEU A 262 -20.50 -10.23 -13.72
N LYS A 263 -21.76 -10.60 -13.96
CA LYS A 263 -22.17 -11.97 -14.33
C LYS A 263 -21.53 -12.50 -15.62
N ASN A 264 -20.97 -11.62 -16.46
CA ASN A 264 -20.30 -12.01 -17.70
C ASN A 264 -18.81 -12.33 -17.51
N TYR A 265 -18.28 -12.16 -16.29
CA TYR A 265 -16.92 -12.54 -15.93
C TYR A 265 -16.90 -13.94 -15.32
N GLU A 266 -16.33 -14.88 -16.05
CA GLU A 266 -16.18 -16.25 -15.59
C GLU A 266 -15.15 -16.35 -14.46
N THR A 267 -14.00 -15.69 -14.62
CA THR A 267 -12.87 -15.71 -13.68
C THR A 267 -12.55 -14.31 -13.17
N TYR A 268 -11.54 -14.20 -12.30
CA TYR A 268 -11.04 -12.89 -11.92
C TYR A 268 -10.60 -12.08 -13.13
N SER A 269 -10.73 -10.76 -13.05
CA SER A 269 -10.34 -9.86 -14.13
C SER A 269 -9.91 -8.52 -13.55
N SER A 270 -8.77 -8.02 -14.05
CA SER A 270 -8.30 -6.65 -13.82
C SER A 270 -8.53 -5.85 -15.09
N ILE A 271 -9.29 -4.77 -14.99
CA ILE A 271 -9.70 -3.92 -16.12
C ILE A 271 -9.18 -2.52 -15.86
N PHE A 272 -8.23 -2.06 -16.67
CA PHE A 272 -7.71 -0.70 -16.62
C PHE A 272 -8.18 0.08 -17.84
N SER A 273 -8.62 1.32 -17.62
CA SER A 273 -8.99 2.19 -18.72
C SER A 273 -7.77 2.72 -19.46
N VAL A 274 -7.82 2.72 -20.80
CA VAL A 274 -6.77 3.32 -21.65
C VAL A 274 -7.26 4.66 -22.19
N ASP A 275 -6.52 5.74 -21.93
CA ASP A 275 -6.82 7.13 -22.38
C ASP A 275 -8.30 7.56 -22.17
N CYS A 276 -8.86 7.28 -20.99
CA CYS A 276 -10.22 7.70 -20.64
C CYS A 276 -10.26 9.22 -20.38
N ARG A 277 -10.90 9.97 -21.30
CA ARG A 277 -10.96 11.46 -21.28
C ARG A 277 -12.18 12.04 -20.55
N HIS A 278 -12.78 11.26 -19.66
CA HIS A 278 -13.90 11.68 -18.83
C HIS A 278 -13.48 11.65 -17.36
N ASP A 279 -13.97 12.64 -16.62
CA ASP A 279 -13.58 12.88 -15.23
C ASP A 279 -14.22 11.91 -14.23
N PHE A 280 -15.09 11.00 -14.68
CA PHE A 280 -15.87 10.14 -13.78
C PHE A 280 -15.85 8.67 -14.18
N PHE A 281 -16.10 7.81 -13.20
CA PHE A 281 -16.39 6.39 -13.38
C PHE A 281 -17.06 5.83 -12.11
N GLY A 282 -17.46 4.57 -12.10
CA GLY A 282 -17.94 3.92 -10.88
C GLY A 282 -18.57 2.56 -11.10
N ALA A 283 -19.45 2.18 -10.17
CA ALA A 283 -20.22 0.94 -10.22
C ALA A 283 -21.66 1.21 -9.78
N TYR A 284 -22.58 0.39 -10.28
CA TYR A 284 -24.00 0.49 -9.98
C TYR A 284 -24.63 -0.89 -9.89
N ASP A 285 -25.48 -1.10 -8.90
CA ASP A 285 -26.38 -2.23 -8.82
C ASP A 285 -27.79 -1.81 -9.23
N VAL A 286 -28.29 -2.40 -10.31
CA VAL A 286 -29.59 -2.04 -10.88
C VAL A 286 -30.77 -2.59 -10.09
N ASP A 287 -30.56 -3.68 -9.35
CA ASP A 287 -31.63 -4.33 -8.57
C ASP A 287 -31.88 -3.54 -7.28
N ASP A 288 -30.81 -3.04 -6.64
CA ASP A 288 -30.88 -2.14 -5.49
C ASP A 288 -31.14 -0.68 -5.90
N ASP A 289 -31.00 -0.34 -7.19
CA ASP A 289 -31.06 1.00 -7.77
C ASP A 289 -30.09 1.97 -7.06
N ARG A 290 -28.83 1.53 -6.89
CA ARG A 290 -27.79 2.21 -6.09
C ARG A 290 -26.40 2.03 -6.69
N GLY A 291 -25.50 2.97 -6.45
CA GLY A 291 -24.12 2.87 -6.88
C GLY A 291 -23.20 3.88 -6.24
N ILE A 292 -21.98 3.92 -6.75
CA ILE A 292 -20.94 4.88 -6.38
C ILE A 292 -20.39 5.55 -7.61
N VAL A 293 -20.04 6.82 -7.46
CA VAL A 293 -19.36 7.62 -8.47
C VAL A 293 -18.06 8.14 -7.89
N GLN A 294 -16.99 7.99 -8.66
CA GLN A 294 -15.73 8.69 -8.48
C GLN A 294 -15.67 9.84 -9.50
N VAL A 295 -15.19 11.01 -9.08
CA VAL A 295 -14.91 12.15 -9.96
C VAL A 295 -13.54 12.75 -9.65
N ALA A 296 -12.71 12.93 -10.66
CA ALA A 296 -11.44 13.68 -10.60
C ALA A 296 -11.06 14.20 -11.99
N ASN A 297 -10.22 15.23 -12.06
CA ASN A 297 -9.63 15.67 -13.33
C ASN A 297 -8.86 14.50 -13.96
N CYS A 298 -9.34 13.97 -15.08
CA CYS A 298 -8.76 12.79 -15.74
C CYS A 298 -7.33 13.00 -16.26
N LEU A 299 -6.90 14.26 -16.41
CA LEU A 299 -5.52 14.60 -16.81
C LEU A 299 -4.55 14.62 -15.61
N GLU A 300 -5.05 14.78 -14.39
CA GLU A 300 -4.26 14.69 -13.15
C GLU A 300 -4.32 13.28 -12.55
N LEU A 301 -5.49 12.63 -12.63
CA LEU A 301 -5.77 11.30 -12.09
C LEU A 301 -6.33 10.37 -13.18
N SER A 302 -5.42 9.91 -14.04
CA SER A 302 -5.77 9.14 -15.25
C SER A 302 -6.11 7.67 -14.97
N GLY A 303 -5.56 7.08 -13.92
CA GLY A 303 -5.77 5.67 -13.58
C GLY A 303 -7.20 5.40 -13.12
N LYS A 304 -7.91 4.54 -13.85
CA LYS A 304 -9.23 4.02 -13.49
C LYS A 304 -9.19 2.51 -13.65
N LYS A 305 -9.41 1.79 -12.54
CA LYS A 305 -9.35 0.33 -12.49
C LYS A 305 -10.65 -0.23 -11.96
N ALA A 306 -11.15 -1.27 -12.63
CA ALA A 306 -12.18 -2.17 -12.13
C ALA A 306 -11.54 -3.54 -11.87
N TRP A 307 -11.96 -4.21 -10.81
CA TRP A 307 -11.49 -5.55 -10.48
C TRP A 307 -12.62 -6.42 -9.92
N THR A 308 -12.67 -7.68 -10.37
CA THR A 308 -13.65 -8.68 -9.93
C THR A 308 -12.99 -10.03 -9.77
N TRP A 309 -13.53 -10.87 -8.87
CA TRP A 309 -13.15 -12.27 -8.69
C TRP A 309 -13.77 -13.23 -9.71
N GLY A 310 -14.78 -12.77 -10.48
CA GLY A 310 -15.58 -13.60 -11.38
C GLY A 310 -16.56 -14.54 -10.67
N GLU A 311 -17.26 -15.36 -11.46
CA GLU A 311 -18.33 -16.25 -10.99
C GLU A 311 -17.91 -17.70 -10.71
N TRP A 312 -16.67 -18.07 -11.03
CA TRP A 312 -16.10 -19.39 -10.76
C TRP A 312 -15.97 -19.72 -9.26
N GLU A 313 -15.95 -21.01 -8.95
CA GLU A 313 -15.93 -21.51 -7.57
C GLU A 313 -14.64 -21.13 -6.84
N PHE A 314 -13.49 -21.17 -7.52
CA PHE A 314 -12.22 -20.73 -6.96
C PHE A 314 -12.27 -19.29 -6.41
N GLY A 315 -12.77 -18.33 -7.20
CA GLY A 315 -12.89 -16.93 -6.78
C GLY A 315 -13.89 -16.73 -5.63
N LYS A 316 -14.94 -17.55 -5.56
CA LYS A 316 -15.91 -17.54 -4.46
C LYS A 316 -15.28 -18.05 -3.15
N VAL A 317 -14.52 -19.15 -3.20
CA VAL A 317 -13.79 -19.68 -2.03
C VAL A 317 -12.70 -18.71 -1.58
N ALA A 318 -11.97 -18.07 -2.50
CA ALA A 318 -10.99 -17.05 -2.15
C ALA A 318 -11.62 -15.89 -1.34
N GLN A 319 -12.81 -15.43 -1.72
CA GLN A 319 -13.53 -14.38 -1.00
C GLN A 319 -14.03 -14.80 0.38
N GLN A 320 -14.40 -16.08 0.57
CA GLN A 320 -14.79 -16.62 1.89
C GLN A 320 -13.64 -16.58 2.92
N ASN A 321 -12.40 -16.41 2.47
CA ASN A 321 -11.26 -16.19 3.37
C ASN A 321 -11.20 -14.79 3.96
N LEU A 322 -11.99 -13.87 3.43
CA LEU A 322 -11.94 -12.45 3.77
C LEU A 322 -13.16 -12.00 4.57
N THR A 323 -14.26 -12.75 4.54
CA THR A 323 -15.48 -12.49 5.31
C THR A 323 -16.10 -13.80 5.82
N ASP A 324 -17.07 -13.70 6.72
CA ASP A 324 -17.91 -14.84 7.14
C ASP A 324 -19.27 -14.85 6.45
N GLY A 325 -19.83 -13.68 6.10
CA GLY A 325 -21.21 -13.58 5.64
C GLY A 325 -21.61 -12.30 4.90
N ASP A 326 -20.70 -11.35 4.66
CA ASP A 326 -21.04 -10.08 4.00
C ASP A 326 -21.14 -10.20 2.46
N GLY A 327 -20.83 -11.39 1.94
CA GLY A 327 -20.94 -11.71 0.51
C GLY A 327 -19.74 -11.26 -0.31
N PRO A 328 -19.78 -11.50 -1.63
CA PRO A 328 -18.70 -11.16 -2.55
C PRO A 328 -18.64 -9.65 -2.82
N TYR A 329 -17.50 -9.19 -3.30
CA TYR A 329 -17.24 -7.78 -3.61
C TYR A 329 -16.44 -7.63 -4.90
N ILE A 330 -16.46 -6.41 -5.43
CA ILE A 330 -15.59 -5.91 -6.50
C ILE A 330 -14.82 -4.69 -5.98
N GLU A 331 -13.79 -4.29 -6.73
CA GLU A 331 -13.07 -3.05 -6.44
C GLU A 331 -13.19 -2.07 -7.61
N VAL A 332 -13.44 -0.82 -7.27
CA VAL A 332 -13.44 0.36 -8.13
C VAL A 332 -12.31 1.24 -7.63
N GLN A 333 -11.32 1.55 -8.46
CA GLN A 333 -10.09 2.19 -7.98
C GLN A 333 -9.64 3.36 -8.85
N SER A 334 -9.15 4.41 -8.21
CA SER A 334 -8.50 5.57 -8.85
C SER A 334 -7.01 5.61 -8.48
N GLY A 335 -6.17 6.12 -9.39
CA GLY A 335 -4.73 6.26 -9.13
C GLY A 335 -4.05 7.21 -10.12
N PRO A 336 -2.89 7.80 -9.77
CA PRO A 336 -2.17 8.73 -10.64
C PRO A 336 -1.41 8.03 -11.78
N LEU A 337 -1.36 6.70 -11.77
CA LEU A 337 -0.60 5.87 -12.70
C LEU A 337 -1.54 5.11 -13.66
N PRO A 338 -1.11 4.80 -14.90
CA PRO A 338 -1.96 4.11 -15.85
C PRO A 338 -2.40 2.71 -15.40
N THR A 339 -1.47 1.93 -14.83
CA THR A 339 -1.74 0.58 -14.31
C THR A 339 -1.12 0.35 -12.94
N GLN A 340 -1.47 -0.78 -12.31
CA GLN A 340 -0.84 -1.23 -11.06
C GLN A 340 0.52 -1.90 -11.26
N SER A 341 1.00 -2.00 -12.51
CA SER A 341 2.37 -2.40 -12.83
C SER A 341 3.31 -1.22 -13.08
N ASP A 342 2.78 0.00 -13.07
CA ASP A 342 3.54 1.23 -13.23
C ASP A 342 3.91 1.83 -11.87
N TYR A 343 5.06 2.51 -11.86
CA TYR A 343 5.59 3.21 -10.69
C TYR A 343 6.04 4.61 -11.09
N GLY A 344 5.63 5.58 -10.27
CA GLY A 344 6.15 6.93 -10.34
C GLY A 344 7.53 7.04 -9.68
N MET A 345 8.14 8.21 -9.76
CA MET A 345 9.40 8.51 -9.06
C MET A 345 9.32 9.91 -8.47
N LEU A 346 9.65 10.05 -7.19
CA LEU A 346 9.82 11.34 -6.51
C LEU A 346 11.32 11.61 -6.38
N GLY A 347 11.75 12.75 -6.91
CA GLY A 347 13.06 13.31 -6.62
C GLY A 347 13.18 13.80 -5.16
N PRO A 348 14.36 14.27 -4.77
CA PRO A 348 14.59 14.84 -3.44
C PRO A 348 13.59 15.97 -3.15
N GLN A 349 12.93 15.93 -1.98
CA GLN A 349 12.00 16.98 -1.53
C GLN A 349 10.80 17.24 -2.45
N GLU A 350 10.55 16.36 -3.44
CA GLU A 350 9.46 16.48 -4.39
C GLU A 350 8.14 15.99 -3.80
N GLN A 351 7.02 16.49 -4.32
CA GLN A 351 5.70 16.00 -4.02
C GLN A 351 4.81 15.88 -5.26
N VAL A 352 3.88 14.93 -5.22
CA VAL A 352 2.71 14.84 -6.11
C VAL A 352 1.45 14.93 -5.28
N ALA A 353 0.41 15.59 -5.80
CA ALA A 353 -0.86 15.76 -5.10
C ALA A 353 -2.00 15.92 -6.11
N TRP A 354 -3.18 15.45 -5.73
CA TRP A 354 -4.41 15.57 -6.51
C TRP A 354 -5.62 15.62 -5.58
N ARG A 355 -6.80 15.83 -6.17
CA ARG A 355 -8.07 15.89 -5.45
C ARG A 355 -9.13 15.09 -6.19
N GLU A 356 -9.94 14.36 -5.44
CA GLU A 356 -11.03 13.56 -5.97
C GLU A 356 -12.28 13.62 -5.09
N TRP A 357 -13.41 13.22 -5.67
CA TRP A 357 -14.69 13.16 -4.98
C TRP A 357 -15.31 11.79 -5.16
N TRP A 358 -15.83 11.24 -4.07
CA TRP A 358 -16.61 10.01 -4.09
C TRP A 358 -18.00 10.29 -3.53
N TYR A 359 -19.06 9.80 -4.17
CA TYR A 359 -20.42 9.94 -3.63
C TYR A 359 -21.36 8.79 -4.01
N PRO A 360 -22.35 8.48 -3.14
CA PRO A 360 -23.37 7.50 -3.45
C PRO A 360 -24.36 8.06 -4.48
N VAL A 361 -24.88 7.18 -5.32
CA VAL A 361 -26.01 7.47 -6.21
C VAL A 361 -27.13 6.46 -6.00
N HIS A 362 -28.37 6.89 -6.23
CA HIS A 362 -29.55 6.04 -6.13
C HIS A 362 -30.70 6.56 -6.99
N GLY A 363 -31.67 5.71 -7.31
CA GLY A 363 -32.90 6.12 -8.01
C GLY A 363 -32.72 6.42 -9.51
N LEU A 364 -31.56 6.13 -10.09
CA LEU A 364 -31.23 6.46 -11.48
C LEU A 364 -31.68 5.38 -12.48
N GLY A 365 -32.12 4.22 -12.01
CA GLY A 365 -32.59 3.10 -12.82
C GLY A 365 -31.46 2.15 -13.22
N ASP A 366 -30.79 2.43 -14.33
CA ASP A 366 -29.81 1.51 -14.96
C ASP A 366 -28.38 2.07 -14.92
N GLY A 367 -28.01 2.78 -13.84
CA GLY A 367 -26.71 3.43 -13.70
C GLY A 367 -26.73 4.94 -13.96
N PHE A 368 -25.62 5.47 -14.46
CA PHE A 368 -25.43 6.87 -14.80
C PHE A 368 -24.64 6.99 -16.11
N GLU A 369 -25.00 7.95 -16.95
CA GLU A 369 -24.31 8.25 -18.21
C GLU A 369 -23.30 9.39 -18.05
N PHE A 370 -23.53 10.31 -17.10
CA PHE A 370 -22.64 11.45 -16.88
C PHE A 370 -22.58 11.84 -15.40
N ALA A 371 -21.43 12.32 -14.95
CA ALA A 371 -21.26 12.80 -13.59
C ALA A 371 -20.26 13.96 -13.46
N THR A 372 -20.53 14.84 -12.51
CA THR A 372 -19.61 15.84 -11.95
C THR A 372 -19.59 15.68 -10.43
N ARG A 373 -18.75 16.42 -9.71
CA ARG A 373 -18.80 16.41 -8.23
C ARG A 373 -20.14 16.90 -7.66
N ASP A 374 -20.92 17.66 -8.43
CA ASP A 374 -22.15 18.32 -7.98
C ASP A 374 -23.42 17.51 -8.37
N LEU A 375 -23.36 16.64 -9.38
CA LEU A 375 -24.52 15.94 -9.95
C LEU A 375 -24.14 14.68 -10.76
N ALA A 376 -24.94 13.62 -10.63
CA ALA A 376 -24.97 12.49 -11.56
C ALA A 376 -26.28 12.50 -12.38
N ALA A 377 -26.16 12.13 -13.65
CA ALA A 377 -27.27 12.09 -14.60
C ALA A 377 -27.33 10.73 -15.29
N GLN A 378 -28.54 10.19 -15.40
CA GLN A 378 -28.84 9.04 -16.25
C GLN A 378 -29.83 9.42 -17.34
N THR A 379 -29.65 8.85 -18.52
CA THR A 379 -30.52 9.11 -19.64
C THR A 379 -31.13 7.82 -20.15
N ARG A 380 -32.42 7.87 -20.51
CA ARG A 380 -33.13 6.74 -21.10
C ARG A 380 -33.87 7.20 -22.32
N ARG A 381 -33.61 6.55 -23.44
CA ARG A 381 -34.31 6.77 -24.72
C ARG A 381 -35.21 5.57 -25.00
N GLY A 382 -36.49 5.82 -25.22
CA GLY A 382 -37.50 4.78 -25.47
C GLY A 382 -38.85 5.40 -25.78
N ASP A 383 -39.69 4.71 -26.55
CA ASP A 383 -41.07 5.11 -26.86
C ASP A 383 -41.21 6.55 -27.41
N GLY A 384 -40.20 7.03 -28.15
CA GLY A 384 -40.18 8.39 -28.69
C GLY A 384 -39.97 9.49 -27.64
N GLN A 385 -39.38 9.16 -26.49
CA GLN A 385 -39.06 10.08 -25.40
C GLN A 385 -37.61 9.94 -24.93
N LEU A 386 -37.10 11.02 -24.34
CA LEU A 386 -35.84 11.04 -23.60
C LEU A 386 -36.18 11.42 -22.15
N GLU A 387 -35.92 10.49 -21.23
CA GLU A 387 -35.97 10.76 -19.80
C GLU A 387 -34.56 11.08 -19.30
N LEU A 388 -34.41 12.19 -18.60
CA LEU A 388 -33.21 12.57 -17.86
C LEU A 388 -33.49 12.45 -16.37
N ARG A 389 -32.80 11.53 -15.68
CA ARG A 389 -32.84 11.41 -14.22
C ARG A 389 -31.62 12.07 -13.63
N LEU A 390 -31.82 12.95 -12.65
CA LEU A 390 -30.80 13.80 -12.07
C LEU A 390 -30.77 13.60 -10.55
N LEU A 391 -29.60 13.27 -10.02
CA LEU A 391 -29.34 13.22 -8.58
C LEU A 391 -28.18 14.16 -8.25
N ALA A 392 -28.43 15.13 -7.36
CA ALA A 392 -27.42 16.11 -6.97
C ALA A 392 -26.72 15.72 -5.68
N THR A 393 -25.45 16.10 -5.52
CA THR A 393 -24.67 15.87 -4.29
C THR A 393 -24.85 16.99 -3.26
N GLY A 394 -25.82 17.87 -3.46
CA GLY A 394 -26.19 18.93 -2.53
C GLY A 394 -27.60 19.45 -2.80
N ARG A 395 -28.11 20.31 -1.92
CA ARG A 395 -29.42 20.96 -2.11
C ARG A 395 -29.28 22.18 -3.03
N PHE A 396 -29.93 22.15 -4.18
CA PHE A 396 -30.00 23.25 -5.14
C PHE A 396 -31.45 23.57 -5.46
N PRO A 397 -32.08 24.46 -4.68
CA PRO A 397 -33.43 24.92 -4.97
C PRO A 397 -33.45 25.73 -6.26
N ASP A 398 -34.57 25.66 -6.98
CA ASP A 398 -34.78 26.40 -8.23
C ASP A 398 -33.67 26.21 -9.28
N ALA A 399 -33.01 25.05 -9.31
CA ALA A 399 -32.03 24.73 -10.33
C ALA A 399 -32.72 24.63 -11.70
N ARG A 400 -32.05 25.11 -12.75
CA ARG A 400 -32.58 25.12 -14.10
C ARG A 400 -31.93 24.02 -14.94
N CYS A 401 -32.74 23.11 -15.48
CA CYS A 401 -32.31 22.12 -16.46
C CYS A 401 -32.77 22.55 -17.85
N VAL A 402 -31.84 22.67 -18.80
CA VAL A 402 -32.11 23.03 -20.18
C VAL A 402 -31.61 21.92 -21.09
N VAL A 403 -32.47 21.45 -21.99
CA VAL A 403 -32.16 20.44 -23.00
C VAL A 403 -32.28 21.06 -24.38
N LYS A 404 -31.25 20.92 -25.22
CA LYS A 404 -31.18 21.51 -26.56
C LYS A 404 -30.78 20.49 -27.63
N SER A 405 -31.33 20.65 -28.82
CA SER A 405 -30.86 19.99 -30.05
C SER A 405 -30.42 21.10 -31.01
N GLY A 406 -29.11 21.20 -31.26
CA GLY A 406 -28.52 22.40 -31.85
C GLY A 406 -28.87 23.65 -31.05
N ASP A 407 -29.39 24.68 -31.70
CA ASP A 407 -29.85 25.92 -31.05
C ASP A 407 -31.28 25.83 -30.48
N ARG A 408 -32.03 24.76 -30.79
CA ARG A 408 -33.43 24.60 -30.40
C ARG A 408 -33.54 24.05 -28.98
N THR A 409 -34.17 24.80 -28.08
CA THR A 409 -34.54 24.32 -26.73
C THR A 409 -35.71 23.35 -26.82
N LEU A 410 -35.50 22.12 -26.38
CA LEU A 410 -36.51 21.06 -26.30
C LEU A 410 -37.25 21.07 -24.95
N ALA A 411 -36.51 21.33 -23.87
CA ALA A 411 -37.07 21.49 -22.53
C ALA A 411 -36.26 22.53 -21.73
N ALA A 412 -36.96 23.24 -20.85
CA ALA A 412 -36.35 24.14 -19.88
C ALA A 412 -37.20 24.11 -18.60
N GLU A 413 -36.73 23.37 -17.59
CA GLU A 413 -37.47 23.14 -16.36
C GLU A 413 -36.73 23.69 -15.14
N THR A 414 -37.50 24.09 -14.13
CA THR A 414 -37.00 24.50 -12.82
C THR A 414 -37.27 23.38 -11.82
N LEU A 415 -36.23 22.91 -11.14
CA LEU A 415 -36.23 21.74 -10.28
C LEU A 415 -35.52 22.05 -8.97
N ASP A 416 -36.05 21.53 -7.86
CA ASP A 416 -35.29 21.39 -6.62
C ASP A 416 -34.54 20.07 -6.65
N LEU A 417 -33.21 20.18 -6.76
CA LEU A 417 -32.29 19.05 -6.72
C LEU A 417 -31.77 18.83 -5.29
N ALA A 418 -31.64 17.57 -4.88
CA ALA A 418 -31.12 17.20 -3.57
C ALA A 418 -30.52 15.78 -3.57
N PRO A 419 -29.71 15.41 -2.56
CA PRO A 419 -29.13 14.07 -2.45
C PRO A 419 -30.12 12.97 -2.06
N ASP A 420 -31.26 13.34 -1.50
CA ASP A 420 -32.29 12.43 -0.99
C ASP A 420 -33.42 12.18 -2.01
N ARG A 421 -33.35 12.80 -3.20
CA ARG A 421 -34.43 12.71 -4.19
C ARG A 421 -33.95 12.93 -5.62
N VAL A 422 -34.23 11.96 -6.48
CA VAL A 422 -34.06 12.06 -7.93
C VAL A 422 -35.12 12.97 -8.56
N ARG A 423 -34.73 13.72 -9.58
CA ARG A 423 -35.63 14.52 -10.43
C ARG A 423 -35.56 14.03 -11.86
N SER A 424 -36.72 13.87 -12.49
CA SER A 424 -36.81 13.53 -13.90
C SER A 424 -37.24 14.72 -14.75
N VAL A 425 -36.63 14.87 -15.92
CA VAL A 425 -37.07 15.76 -17.01
C VAL A 425 -37.35 14.89 -18.21
N VAL A 426 -38.56 14.97 -18.76
CA VAL A 426 -38.98 14.16 -19.91
C VAL A 426 -39.15 15.05 -21.13
N VAL A 427 -38.43 14.71 -22.19
CA VAL A 427 -38.49 15.40 -23.47
C VAL A 427 -39.22 14.51 -24.47
N ALA A 428 -40.33 14.99 -25.02
CA ALA A 428 -41.05 14.31 -26.08
C ALA A 428 -40.37 14.50 -27.45
N GLN A 429 -40.35 13.45 -28.27
CA GLN A 429 -39.76 13.42 -29.61
C GLN A 429 -38.30 13.91 -29.68
N PRO A 430 -37.37 13.40 -28.85
CA PRO A 430 -35.96 13.59 -29.14
C PRO A 430 -35.69 12.89 -30.49
N ALA A 431 -35.11 13.61 -31.45
CA ALA A 431 -34.57 12.95 -32.63
C ALA A 431 -33.56 11.87 -32.20
N ALA A 432 -33.20 10.96 -33.11
CA ALA A 432 -32.05 10.06 -32.91
C ALA A 432 -30.74 10.83 -32.67
N GLU A 433 -30.74 12.13 -32.94
CA GLU A 433 -29.61 13.03 -32.77
C GLU A 433 -29.22 13.27 -31.30
N PRO A 434 -27.93 13.53 -31.04
CA PRO A 434 -27.45 13.94 -29.73
C PRO A 434 -28.10 15.24 -29.25
N VAL A 435 -28.37 15.35 -27.94
CA VAL A 435 -28.89 16.57 -27.32
C VAL A 435 -27.96 17.06 -26.23
N ALA A 436 -27.79 18.38 -26.12
CA ALA A 436 -27.03 19.02 -25.08
C ALA A 436 -27.91 19.26 -23.85
N VAL A 437 -27.41 18.88 -22.68
CA VAL A 437 -28.04 19.09 -21.37
C VAL A 437 -27.19 20.07 -20.57
N THR A 438 -27.81 21.08 -19.98
CA THR A 438 -27.14 22.00 -19.06
C THR A 438 -27.99 22.16 -17.81
N VAL A 439 -27.40 21.91 -16.65
CA VAL A 439 -28.03 22.09 -15.34
C VAL A 439 -27.28 23.20 -14.60
N THR A 440 -27.99 24.25 -14.20
CA THR A 440 -27.41 25.39 -13.46
C THR A 440 -28.15 25.64 -12.16
N THR A 441 -27.47 26.17 -11.14
CA THR A 441 -28.14 26.74 -9.97
C THR A 441 -28.98 27.96 -10.37
N ARG A 442 -29.84 28.42 -9.46
CA ARG A 442 -30.59 29.67 -9.61
C ARG A 442 -29.69 30.88 -9.90
N GLU A 443 -28.49 30.90 -9.31
CA GLU A 443 -27.47 31.93 -9.48
C GLU A 443 -26.63 31.76 -10.77
N GLY A 444 -26.92 30.74 -11.59
CA GLY A 444 -26.27 30.51 -12.88
C GLY A 444 -24.98 29.69 -12.81
N ARG A 445 -24.61 29.11 -11.66
CA ARG A 445 -23.45 28.20 -11.57
C ARG A 445 -23.78 26.87 -12.26
N VAL A 446 -22.96 26.45 -13.22
CA VAL A 446 -23.12 25.15 -13.89
C VAL A 446 -22.83 24.01 -12.92
N LEU A 447 -23.78 23.09 -12.79
CA LEU A 447 -23.65 21.83 -12.04
C LEU A 447 -23.25 20.68 -12.96
N ALA A 448 -23.81 20.64 -14.16
CA ALA A 448 -23.50 19.66 -15.21
C ALA A 448 -23.74 20.27 -16.59
N ALA A 449 -22.88 19.93 -17.54
CA ALA A 449 -23.04 20.26 -18.96
C ALA A 449 -22.47 19.12 -19.80
N PHE A 450 -23.32 18.44 -20.56
CA PHE A 450 -22.94 17.25 -21.32
C PHE A 450 -23.84 17.05 -22.54
N THR A 451 -23.46 16.15 -23.42
CA THR A 451 -24.27 15.71 -24.56
C THR A 451 -24.69 14.26 -24.33
N THR A 452 -25.94 13.91 -24.67
CA THR A 452 -26.46 12.53 -24.62
C THR A 452 -26.97 12.06 -26.00
N PRO A 453 -26.58 10.87 -26.50
CA PRO A 453 -25.66 9.93 -25.86
C PRO A 453 -24.27 10.51 -25.63
N LEU A 454 -23.59 10.07 -24.56
CA LEU A 454 -22.26 10.59 -24.21
C LEU A 454 -21.27 10.29 -25.33
N PRO A 455 -20.57 11.30 -25.89
CA PRO A 455 -19.49 11.05 -26.83
C PRO A 455 -18.29 10.44 -26.09
N ILE A 456 -17.99 9.18 -26.39
CA ILE A 456 -16.81 8.48 -25.86
C ILE A 456 -15.75 8.44 -26.97
N HIS A 457 -14.53 8.82 -26.65
CA HIS A 457 -13.41 8.81 -27.59
C HIS A 457 -13.01 7.36 -27.93
N GLU A 458 -12.87 7.07 -29.23
CA GLU A 458 -12.28 5.82 -29.70
C GLU A 458 -10.76 5.83 -29.45
N VAL A 459 -10.26 4.77 -28.81
CA VAL A 459 -8.87 4.59 -28.44
C VAL A 459 -8.36 3.29 -29.05
N GLU A 460 -7.23 3.36 -29.74
CA GLU A 460 -6.54 2.20 -30.31
C GLU A 460 -5.42 1.70 -29.38
N PRO A 461 -5.14 0.39 -29.32
CA PRO A 461 -4.01 -0.14 -28.58
C PRO A 461 -2.67 0.50 -28.98
N PRO A 462 -1.75 0.72 -28.04
CA PRO A 462 -0.43 1.25 -28.34
C PRO A 462 0.34 0.31 -29.28
N ALA A 463 1.02 0.88 -30.27
CA ALA A 463 1.79 0.12 -31.26
C ALA A 463 3.24 -0.17 -30.80
N GLY A 464 3.77 -1.32 -31.19
CA GLY A 464 5.18 -1.70 -31.02
C GLY A 464 5.47 -2.59 -29.82
N THR A 465 6.67 -3.18 -29.81
CA THR A 465 7.12 -4.03 -28.69
C THR A 465 7.54 -3.15 -27.51
N PRO A 466 7.04 -3.40 -26.28
CA PRO A 466 7.48 -2.68 -25.09
C PRO A 466 9.00 -2.70 -24.94
N LEU A 467 9.57 -1.59 -24.45
CA LEU A 467 11.02 -1.44 -24.32
C LEU A 467 11.67 -2.59 -23.54
N LEU A 468 11.01 -3.07 -22.48
CA LEU A 468 11.52 -4.16 -21.64
C LEU A 468 11.67 -5.49 -22.40
N ASP A 469 10.85 -5.73 -23.42
CA ASP A 469 10.80 -6.99 -24.17
C ASP A 469 11.74 -6.99 -25.40
N ARG A 470 12.32 -5.83 -25.76
CA ARG A 470 13.29 -5.72 -26.86
C ARG A 470 14.64 -6.32 -26.47
N ALA A 471 15.31 -7.02 -27.39
CA ALA A 471 16.64 -7.61 -27.16
C ALA A 471 17.74 -6.55 -26.94
N ASP A 472 18.66 -6.82 -26.01
CA ASP A 472 19.67 -5.85 -25.55
C ASP A 472 20.69 -5.42 -26.62
N ASP A 473 21.03 -6.32 -27.55
CA ASP A 473 22.04 -6.07 -28.59
C ASP A 473 21.64 -4.95 -29.55
N GLY A 474 20.33 -4.73 -29.72
CA GLY A 474 19.78 -3.70 -30.62
C GLY A 474 19.45 -2.37 -29.94
N LEU A 475 19.76 -2.20 -28.65
CA LEU A 475 19.42 -1.00 -27.91
C LEU A 475 20.52 0.07 -27.98
N SER A 476 20.13 1.33 -28.12
CA SER A 476 21.02 2.47 -27.90
C SER A 476 21.46 2.58 -26.43
N VAL A 477 22.44 3.46 -26.16
CA VAL A 477 22.86 3.77 -24.78
C VAL A 477 21.69 4.35 -23.96
N GLU A 478 20.86 5.19 -24.58
CA GLU A 478 19.70 5.80 -23.94
C GLU A 478 18.64 4.74 -23.61
N GLU A 479 18.37 3.81 -24.54
CA GLU A 479 17.39 2.74 -24.30
C GLU A 479 17.82 1.75 -23.20
N LEU A 480 19.13 1.46 -23.09
CA LEU A 480 19.65 0.71 -21.95
C LEU A 480 19.47 1.48 -20.63
N CYS A 481 19.75 2.77 -20.63
CA CYS A 481 19.54 3.63 -19.47
C CYS A 481 18.05 3.65 -19.06
N LEU A 482 17.14 3.77 -20.02
CA LEU A 482 15.69 3.74 -19.80
C LEU A 482 15.20 2.36 -19.30
N LYS A 483 15.80 1.25 -19.75
CA LYS A 483 15.56 -0.07 -19.15
C LYS A 483 16.01 -0.10 -17.69
N GLY A 484 17.20 0.41 -17.38
CA GLY A 484 17.70 0.55 -16.01
C GLY A 484 16.72 1.34 -15.14
N ARG A 485 16.23 2.48 -15.64
CA ARG A 485 15.23 3.32 -14.95
C ARG A 485 13.89 2.62 -14.72
N LYS A 486 13.45 1.75 -15.64
CA LYS A 486 12.24 0.95 -15.45
C LYS A 486 12.41 -0.08 -14.32
N PHE A 487 13.56 -0.74 -14.23
CA PHE A 487 13.86 -1.65 -13.12
C PHE A 487 14.02 -0.91 -11.80
N ASP A 488 14.63 0.27 -11.81
CA ASP A 488 14.81 1.13 -10.63
C ASP A 488 13.46 1.58 -10.03
N ARG A 489 12.55 2.03 -10.90
CA ARG A 489 11.16 2.36 -10.55
C ARG A 489 10.40 1.16 -9.98
N ALA A 490 10.60 -0.01 -10.56
CA ALA A 490 10.08 -1.28 -10.06
C ALA A 490 10.98 -1.90 -8.98
N THR A 491 11.82 -1.07 -8.32
CA THR A 491 12.63 -1.37 -7.14
C THR A 491 13.57 -2.59 -7.26
N ASP A 492 13.80 -3.09 -8.47
CA ASP A 492 14.81 -4.09 -8.80
C ASP A 492 16.17 -3.42 -8.96
N ARG A 493 16.74 -3.04 -7.82
CA ARG A 493 18.03 -2.32 -7.72
C ARG A 493 19.17 -3.08 -8.40
N ARG A 494 19.13 -4.42 -8.39
CA ARG A 494 20.16 -5.26 -9.02
C ARG A 494 20.11 -5.15 -10.53
N LYS A 495 18.93 -5.32 -11.15
CA LYS A 495 18.79 -5.13 -12.60
C LYS A 495 18.98 -3.68 -13.01
N ALA A 496 18.54 -2.71 -12.20
CA ALA A 496 18.79 -1.31 -12.47
C ALA A 496 20.29 -1.04 -12.65
N ARG A 497 21.12 -1.47 -11.68
CA ARG A 497 22.59 -1.37 -11.76
C ARG A 497 23.14 -2.08 -13.00
N GLU A 498 22.72 -3.31 -13.26
CA GLU A 498 23.16 -4.08 -14.44
C GLU A 498 22.96 -3.30 -15.75
N TYR A 499 21.78 -2.72 -15.95
CA TYR A 499 21.48 -2.00 -17.19
C TYR A 499 22.15 -0.63 -17.29
N TYR A 500 22.33 0.08 -16.17
CA TYR A 500 23.15 1.29 -16.17
C TYR A 500 24.62 0.98 -16.47
N GLU A 501 25.16 -0.13 -15.97
CA GLU A 501 26.53 -0.57 -16.29
C GLU A 501 26.68 -1.01 -17.74
N LYS A 502 25.67 -1.70 -18.32
CA LYS A 502 25.64 -1.99 -19.76
C LYS A 502 25.65 -0.70 -20.59
N ALA A 503 24.93 0.34 -20.16
CA ALA A 503 24.94 1.64 -20.84
C ALA A 503 26.35 2.28 -20.77
N LEU A 504 27.01 2.23 -19.61
CA LEU A 504 28.39 2.72 -19.45
C LEU A 504 29.43 1.91 -20.22
N ALA A 505 29.19 0.63 -20.47
CA ALA A 505 30.04 -0.17 -21.34
C ALA A 505 29.97 0.30 -22.81
N ARG A 506 28.86 0.94 -23.23
CA ARG A 506 28.71 1.54 -24.57
C ARG A 506 29.21 2.99 -24.63
N ASP A 507 29.00 3.77 -23.58
CA ASP A 507 29.56 5.11 -23.40
C ASP A 507 29.94 5.33 -21.93
N ALA A 508 31.23 5.26 -21.63
CA ALA A 508 31.77 5.40 -20.28
C ALA A 508 31.52 6.80 -19.65
N SER A 509 31.13 7.79 -20.47
CA SER A 509 30.83 9.16 -20.04
C SER A 509 29.33 9.47 -20.02
N HIS A 510 28.46 8.47 -20.21
CA HIS A 510 27.01 8.69 -20.25
C HIS A 510 26.47 9.22 -18.92
N VAL A 511 26.15 10.53 -18.89
CA VAL A 511 25.79 11.30 -17.68
C VAL A 511 24.62 10.67 -16.93
N ALA A 512 23.54 10.32 -17.63
CA ALA A 512 22.34 9.78 -16.99
C ALA A 512 22.61 8.44 -16.27
N SER A 513 23.44 7.57 -16.84
CA SER A 513 23.79 6.28 -16.23
C SER A 513 24.78 6.43 -15.09
N LEU A 514 25.78 7.32 -15.22
CA LEU A 514 26.69 7.67 -14.12
C LEU A 514 25.91 8.22 -12.91
N ARG A 515 25.04 9.19 -13.15
CA ARG A 515 24.17 9.78 -12.12
C ARG A 515 23.28 8.73 -11.48
N SER A 516 22.58 7.92 -12.26
CA SER A 516 21.64 6.92 -11.70
C SER A 516 22.36 5.88 -10.83
N LEU A 517 23.54 5.42 -11.25
CA LEU A 517 24.39 4.55 -10.42
C LEU A 517 24.89 5.24 -9.16
N ALA A 518 25.22 6.53 -9.23
CA ALA A 518 25.64 7.31 -8.08
C ALA A 518 24.50 7.55 -7.08
N VAL A 519 23.27 7.75 -7.55
CA VAL A 519 22.08 7.83 -6.67
C VAL A 519 21.90 6.52 -5.90
N LEU A 520 21.98 5.37 -6.58
CA LEU A 520 21.91 4.07 -5.90
C LEU A 520 23.06 3.86 -4.90
N ASP A 521 24.25 4.41 -5.15
CA ASP A 521 25.36 4.38 -4.19
C ASP A 521 25.13 5.32 -3.00
N TYR A 522 24.62 6.52 -3.25
CA TYR A 522 24.26 7.50 -2.22
C TYR A 522 23.23 6.91 -1.26
N GLU A 523 22.17 6.30 -1.78
CA GLU A 523 21.13 5.62 -0.98
C GLU A 523 21.67 4.40 -0.23
N GLY A 524 22.71 3.74 -0.76
CA GLY A 524 23.41 2.65 -0.08
C GLY A 524 24.45 3.12 0.96
N GLY A 525 24.56 4.43 1.22
CA GLY A 525 25.55 5.01 2.12
C GLY A 525 26.99 4.89 1.62
N ARG A 526 27.21 4.71 0.31
CA ARG A 526 28.53 4.62 -0.34
C ARG A 526 28.92 5.95 -0.98
N TYR A 527 29.04 6.98 -0.16
CA TYR A 527 29.22 8.37 -0.61
C TYR A 527 30.47 8.59 -1.46
N ASP A 528 31.60 7.93 -1.16
CA ASP A 528 32.82 8.07 -1.95
C ASP A 528 32.67 7.56 -3.39
N ARG A 529 31.96 6.43 -3.58
CA ARG A 529 31.66 5.89 -4.91
C ARG A 529 30.68 6.77 -5.69
N ALA A 530 29.70 7.34 -4.98
CA ALA A 530 28.80 8.32 -5.57
C ALA A 530 29.57 9.54 -6.07
N ILE A 531 30.48 10.09 -5.27
CA ILE A 531 31.34 11.23 -5.64
C ILE A 531 32.15 10.91 -6.90
N GLU A 532 32.84 9.76 -6.95
CA GLU A 532 33.64 9.35 -8.12
C GLU A 532 32.81 9.36 -9.41
N ARG A 533 31.62 8.75 -9.38
CA ARG A 533 30.71 8.65 -10.53
C ARG A 533 30.16 10.01 -10.95
N LEU A 534 29.79 10.84 -9.97
CA LEU A 534 29.22 12.16 -10.24
C LEU A 534 30.27 13.16 -10.72
N SER A 535 31.51 13.10 -10.22
CA SER A 535 32.62 13.93 -10.74
C SER A 535 32.82 13.70 -12.23
N ARG A 536 32.79 12.44 -12.69
CA ARG A 536 32.83 12.11 -14.12
C ARG A 536 31.61 12.61 -14.90
N ALA A 537 30.43 12.59 -14.28
CA ALA A 537 29.20 13.10 -14.89
C ALA A 537 29.29 14.61 -15.12
N VAL A 538 29.72 15.39 -14.12
CA VAL A 538 29.83 16.86 -14.22
C VAL A 538 31.04 17.33 -15.04
N GLU A 539 32.09 16.50 -15.17
CA GLU A 539 33.17 16.73 -16.14
C GLU A 539 32.64 16.69 -17.59
N ARG A 540 31.65 15.83 -17.85
CA ARG A 540 31.00 15.71 -19.16
C ARG A 540 29.95 16.79 -19.39
N ASP A 541 29.15 17.08 -18.37
CA ASP A 541 28.08 18.08 -18.39
C ASP A 541 28.02 18.84 -17.04
N GLY A 542 28.66 20.00 -17.00
CA GLY A 542 28.71 20.84 -15.80
C GLY A 542 27.38 21.51 -15.43
N ASP A 543 26.38 21.47 -16.33
CA ASP A 543 25.06 22.06 -16.12
C ASP A 543 24.02 21.00 -15.65
N ASP A 544 24.44 19.75 -15.39
CA ASP A 544 23.57 18.73 -14.82
C ASP A 544 23.31 18.98 -13.33
N GLY A 545 22.29 19.79 -13.05
CA GLY A 545 21.93 20.24 -11.71
C GLY A 545 21.72 19.11 -10.69
N LEU A 546 21.18 17.97 -11.12
CA LEU A 546 20.94 16.84 -10.21
C LEU A 546 22.25 16.13 -9.83
N SER A 547 23.21 16.00 -10.75
CA SER A 547 24.53 15.49 -10.39
C SER A 547 25.27 16.44 -9.44
N CYS A 548 25.18 17.76 -9.68
CA CYS A 548 25.70 18.76 -8.75
C CYS A 548 25.06 18.65 -7.36
N PHE A 549 23.74 18.44 -7.28
CA PHE A 549 23.04 18.27 -6.01
C PHE A 549 23.56 17.06 -5.25
N TYR A 550 23.64 15.89 -5.90
CA TYR A 550 24.12 14.66 -5.25
C TYR A 550 25.60 14.72 -4.86
N LEU A 551 26.45 15.45 -5.60
CA LEU A 551 27.83 15.74 -5.16
C LEU A 551 27.82 16.52 -3.86
N GLY A 552 27.03 17.59 -3.81
CA GLY A 552 26.85 18.38 -2.60
C GLY A 552 26.33 17.53 -1.44
N ALA A 553 25.29 16.72 -1.67
CA ALA A 553 24.67 15.89 -0.65
C ALA A 553 25.63 14.81 -0.13
N ALA A 554 26.44 14.19 -1.00
CA ALA A 554 27.45 13.20 -0.60
C ALA A 554 28.57 13.85 0.24
N HIS A 555 29.09 15.01 -0.18
CA HIS A 555 30.05 15.77 0.63
C HIS A 555 29.45 16.23 1.97
N PHE A 556 28.17 16.60 1.99
CA PHE A 556 27.45 16.95 3.21
C PHE A 556 27.41 15.76 4.18
N ARG A 557 27.08 14.55 3.70
CA ARG A 557 27.09 13.32 4.53
C ARG A 557 28.48 12.97 5.06
N LEU A 558 29.54 13.31 4.32
CA LEU A 558 30.94 13.20 4.76
C LEU A 558 31.43 14.38 5.63
N ARG A 559 30.53 15.30 6.00
CA ARG A 559 30.81 16.52 6.79
C ARG A 559 31.82 17.48 6.14
N ALA A 560 32.00 17.39 4.82
CA ALA A 560 32.82 18.31 4.03
C ALA A 560 31.97 19.54 3.61
N TRP A 561 31.49 20.30 4.59
CA TRP A 561 30.44 21.33 4.40
C TRP A 561 30.81 22.45 3.41
N GLU A 562 32.08 22.84 3.36
CA GLU A 562 32.58 23.85 2.42
C GLU A 562 32.48 23.38 0.96
N GLU A 563 32.92 22.15 0.68
CA GLU A 563 32.82 21.56 -0.65
C GLU A 563 31.36 21.25 -1.00
N ALA A 564 30.59 20.73 -0.04
CA ALA A 564 29.16 20.51 -0.19
C ALA A 564 28.42 21.80 -0.59
N ARG A 565 28.73 22.91 0.07
CA ARG A 565 28.17 24.24 -0.23
C ARG A 565 28.49 24.70 -1.65
N ARG A 566 29.72 24.48 -2.13
CA ARG A 566 30.12 24.83 -3.50
C ARG A 566 29.24 24.12 -4.52
N TRP A 567 29.10 22.80 -4.40
CA TRP A 567 28.26 22.00 -5.30
C TRP A 567 26.77 22.35 -5.17
N ALA A 568 26.29 22.62 -3.96
CA ALA A 568 24.92 23.06 -3.71
C ALA A 568 24.57 24.36 -4.46
N TYR A 569 25.47 25.35 -4.49
CA TYR A 569 25.27 26.57 -5.28
C TYR A 569 25.28 26.33 -6.79
N LEU A 570 26.04 25.35 -7.28
CA LEU A 570 26.01 24.97 -8.70
C LEU A 570 24.65 24.33 -9.04
N ALA A 571 24.18 23.40 -8.20
CA ALA A 571 22.84 22.83 -8.31
C ALA A 571 21.74 23.90 -8.26
N ALA A 572 21.88 24.90 -7.38
CA ALA A 572 20.88 25.96 -7.20
C ALA A 572 20.68 26.85 -8.45
N ARG A 573 21.69 26.92 -9.32
CA ARG A 573 21.68 27.70 -10.58
C ARG A 573 21.07 26.93 -11.75
N CYS A 574 20.92 25.62 -11.62
CA CYS A 574 20.42 24.76 -12.68
C CYS A 574 18.88 24.67 -12.63
N SER A 575 18.26 24.53 -13.80
CA SER A 575 16.81 24.33 -13.91
C SER A 575 16.40 23.02 -13.23
N GLY A 576 15.28 23.02 -12.51
CA GLY A 576 14.76 21.85 -11.81
C GLY A 576 15.42 21.52 -10.46
N THR A 577 16.57 22.10 -10.14
CA THR A 577 17.28 21.84 -8.85
C THR A 577 17.48 23.09 -8.00
N SER A 578 16.88 24.22 -8.37
CA SER A 578 17.05 25.48 -7.64
C SER A 578 16.61 25.40 -6.18
N SER A 579 15.44 24.81 -5.92
CA SER A 579 14.91 24.67 -4.54
C SER A 579 15.82 23.80 -3.68
N VAL A 580 16.08 22.56 -4.10
CA VAL A 580 16.92 21.59 -3.36
C VAL A 580 18.39 22.04 -3.25
N GLY A 581 18.92 22.76 -4.25
CA GLY A 581 20.25 23.34 -4.20
C GLY A 581 20.37 24.43 -3.14
N TYR A 582 19.42 25.37 -3.09
CA TYR A 582 19.39 26.40 -2.05
C TYR A 582 19.09 25.84 -0.66
N ASP A 583 18.27 24.79 -0.57
CA ASP A 583 18.03 24.07 0.69
C ASP A 583 19.34 23.46 1.23
N LEU A 584 20.09 22.76 0.38
CA LEU A 584 21.39 22.20 0.75
C LEU A 584 22.42 23.27 1.11
N VAL A 585 22.45 24.42 0.44
CA VAL A 585 23.25 25.58 0.88
C VAL A 585 22.87 25.99 2.30
N GLY A 586 21.58 26.10 2.60
CA GLY A 586 21.10 26.45 3.93
C GLY A 586 21.56 25.46 5.00
N ARG A 587 21.47 24.16 4.72
CA ARG A 587 21.95 23.08 5.60
C ARG A 587 23.46 23.20 5.85
N CYS A 588 24.26 23.48 4.82
CA CYS A 588 25.70 23.73 4.98
C CYS A 588 25.99 24.96 5.84
N GLU A 589 25.31 26.08 5.61
CA GLU A 589 25.51 27.32 6.38
C GLU A 589 25.13 27.16 7.85
N MET A 590 24.08 26.36 8.17
CA MET A 590 23.75 26.00 9.55
C MET A 590 24.90 25.26 10.24
N ASN A 591 25.50 24.28 9.57
CA ASN A 591 26.62 23.50 10.09
C ASN A 591 27.93 24.31 10.16
N LEU A 592 28.10 25.34 9.32
CA LEU A 592 29.20 26.31 9.38
C LEU A 592 28.95 27.44 10.41
N GLY A 593 27.79 27.46 11.07
CA GLY A 593 27.44 28.46 12.10
C GLY A 593 26.92 29.80 11.55
N ASN A 594 26.69 29.92 10.24
CA ASN A 594 26.28 31.16 9.59
C ASN A 594 24.75 31.22 9.38
N ARG A 595 24.03 31.42 10.49
CA ARG A 595 22.56 31.44 10.52
C ARG A 595 21.92 32.48 9.57
N PRO A 596 22.43 33.71 9.43
CA PRO A 596 21.85 34.68 8.48
C PRO A 596 21.91 34.22 7.01
N ALA A 597 23.02 33.60 6.59
CA ALA A 597 23.15 33.05 5.24
C ALA A 597 22.24 31.84 5.05
N ALA A 598 22.12 30.98 6.07
CA ALA A 598 21.19 29.84 6.04
C ALA A 598 19.75 30.29 5.80
N ILE A 599 19.25 31.28 6.57
CA ILE A 599 17.91 31.84 6.39
C ILE A 599 17.72 32.40 4.97
N ALA A 600 18.72 33.10 4.42
CA ALA A 600 18.65 33.65 3.08
C ALA A 600 18.58 32.55 1.99
N ALA A 601 19.34 31.48 2.18
CA ALA A 601 19.33 30.31 1.31
C ALA A 601 17.98 29.59 1.36
N PHE A 602 17.46 29.24 2.56
CA PHE A 602 16.16 28.58 2.69
C PHE A 602 14.99 29.43 2.17
N ARG A 603 15.03 30.76 2.36
CA ARG A 603 14.04 31.67 1.71
C ARG A 603 14.10 31.58 0.19
N SER A 604 15.29 31.40 -0.39
CA SER A 604 15.44 31.21 -1.83
C SER A 604 14.92 29.85 -2.27
N ALA A 605 15.14 28.80 -1.47
CA ALA A 605 14.59 27.47 -1.71
C ALA A 605 13.05 27.45 -1.74
N VAL A 606 12.40 28.07 -0.75
CA VAL A 606 10.93 28.19 -0.67
C VAL A 606 10.37 29.06 -1.79
N ARG A 607 11.09 30.11 -2.21
CA ARG A 607 10.68 30.91 -3.37
C ARG A 607 10.78 30.14 -4.69
N ALA A 608 11.78 29.27 -4.81
CA ALA A 608 11.98 28.45 -6.01
C ALA A 608 10.92 27.36 -6.14
N ASP A 609 10.47 26.77 -5.02
CA ASP A 609 9.32 25.88 -4.98
C ASP A 609 8.54 26.01 -3.66
N GLN A 610 7.34 26.58 -3.72
CA GLN A 610 6.47 26.75 -2.55
C GLN A 610 5.85 25.44 -2.06
N ARG A 611 5.91 24.38 -2.88
CA ARG A 611 5.42 23.04 -2.54
C ARG A 611 6.45 22.23 -1.77
N ASN A 612 7.70 22.69 -1.71
CA ASN A 612 8.76 22.04 -0.93
C ASN A 612 8.55 22.33 0.56
N SER A 613 7.85 21.41 1.24
CA SER A 613 7.59 21.48 2.67
C SER A 613 8.87 21.36 3.51
N VAL A 614 9.86 20.59 3.04
CA VAL A 614 11.14 20.39 3.74
C VAL A 614 11.90 21.72 3.83
N ALA A 615 12.04 22.44 2.72
CA ALA A 615 12.68 23.76 2.70
C ALA A 615 11.96 24.78 3.60
N THR A 616 10.63 24.67 3.71
CA THR A 616 9.84 25.53 4.60
C THR A 616 10.09 25.21 6.08
N ASP A 617 10.15 23.92 6.41
CA ASP A 617 10.46 23.47 7.76
C ASP A 617 11.91 23.81 8.14
N HIS A 618 12.87 23.67 7.21
CA HIS A 618 14.25 24.12 7.42
C HIS A 618 14.38 25.64 7.60
N LEU A 619 13.64 26.45 6.84
CA LEU A 619 13.59 27.90 7.05
C LEU A 619 13.08 28.24 8.46
N MET A 620 12.01 27.58 8.88
CA MET A 620 11.42 27.76 10.22
C MET A 620 12.44 27.41 11.31
N LEU A 621 13.13 26.28 11.19
CA LEU A 621 14.17 25.85 12.12
C LEU A 621 15.38 26.80 12.14
N ALA A 622 15.81 27.31 10.98
CA ALA A 622 16.88 28.30 10.92
C ALA A 622 16.48 29.63 11.59
N CYS A 623 15.23 30.07 11.42
CA CYS A 623 14.68 31.23 12.15
C CYS A 623 14.64 30.98 13.67
N HIS A 624 14.23 29.78 14.11
CA HIS A 624 14.26 29.39 15.51
C HIS A 624 15.70 29.47 16.07
N ALA A 625 16.66 28.84 15.38
CA ALA A 625 18.08 28.84 15.76
C ALA A 625 18.71 30.24 15.81
N ALA A 626 18.24 31.16 14.96
CA ALA A 626 18.69 32.56 14.92
C ALA A 626 18.06 33.44 16.01
N GLY A 627 17.22 32.89 16.89
CA GLY A 627 16.51 33.64 17.93
C GLY A 627 15.31 34.44 17.41
N GLN A 628 14.87 34.21 16.17
CA GLN A 628 13.68 34.86 15.58
C GLN A 628 12.41 34.11 15.98
N ALA A 629 12.18 33.97 17.29
CA ALA A 629 11.15 33.09 17.85
C ALA A 629 9.72 33.43 17.39
N SER A 630 9.39 34.72 17.21
CA SER A 630 8.07 35.15 16.72
C SER A 630 7.81 34.70 15.28
N VAL A 631 8.83 34.82 14.40
CA VAL A 631 8.75 34.41 13.00
C VAL A 631 8.62 32.90 12.89
N ALA A 632 9.47 32.16 13.60
CA ALA A 632 9.41 30.70 13.62
C ALA A 632 8.06 30.19 14.15
N ARG A 633 7.52 30.84 15.19
CA ARG A 633 6.20 30.51 15.73
C ARG A 633 5.07 30.75 14.74
N GLU A 634 5.03 31.91 14.07
CA GLU A 634 3.98 32.20 13.08
C GLU A 634 4.01 31.19 11.92
N MET A 635 5.21 30.84 11.45
CA MET A 635 5.40 29.81 10.43
C MET A 635 4.89 28.44 10.93
N ALA A 636 5.25 28.06 12.16
CA ALA A 636 4.84 26.78 12.74
C ALA A 636 3.32 26.68 12.95
N GLU A 637 2.66 27.74 13.42
CA GLU A 637 1.20 27.81 13.58
C GLU A 637 0.50 27.67 12.22
N ARG A 638 1.01 28.34 11.17
CA ARG A 638 0.49 28.21 9.80
C ARG A 638 0.66 26.79 9.26
N ARG A 639 1.87 26.23 9.37
CA ARG A 639 2.20 24.88 8.89
C ARG A 639 1.36 23.82 9.58
N THR A 640 1.16 23.91 10.90
CA THR A 640 0.31 22.99 11.67
C THR A 640 -1.16 23.10 11.25
N ALA A 641 -1.64 24.27 10.83
CA ALA A 641 -3.00 24.40 10.30
C ALA A 641 -3.16 23.81 8.89
N GLU A 642 -2.11 23.88 8.07
CA GLU A 642 -2.08 23.34 6.70
C GLU A 642 -1.89 21.82 6.68
N ASP A 643 -1.06 21.28 7.58
CA ASP A 643 -0.70 19.86 7.76
C ASP A 643 -0.67 19.53 9.27
N PRO A 644 -1.84 19.29 9.88
CA PRO A 644 -1.99 18.94 11.31
C PRO A 644 -1.15 17.76 11.79
N THR A 645 -0.81 16.85 10.89
CA THR A 645 -0.01 15.65 11.19
C THR A 645 1.51 15.90 11.08
N ALA A 646 1.97 17.06 10.62
CA ALA A 646 3.39 17.39 10.55
C ALA A 646 4.02 17.66 11.94
N LEU A 647 5.05 16.90 12.30
CA LEU A 647 5.64 16.95 13.63
C LEU A 647 6.68 18.07 13.83
N VAL A 648 7.45 18.44 12.80
CA VAL A 648 8.47 19.51 12.89
C VAL A 648 7.88 20.84 13.36
N PRO A 649 6.82 21.40 12.74
CA PRO A 649 6.21 22.64 13.23
C PRO A 649 5.62 22.51 14.64
N ARG A 650 4.99 21.37 14.98
CA ARG A 650 4.47 21.12 16.33
C ARG A 650 5.59 21.09 17.38
N ALA A 651 6.72 20.45 17.07
CA ALA A 651 7.88 20.41 17.94
C ALA A 651 8.49 21.81 18.17
N VAL A 652 8.57 22.65 17.13
CA VAL A 652 9.04 24.05 17.26
C VAL A 652 8.15 24.85 18.23
N LEU A 653 6.83 24.67 18.18
CA LEU A 653 5.91 25.31 19.13
C LEU A 653 6.10 24.81 20.56
N ALA A 654 6.47 23.55 20.73
CA ALA A 654 6.59 22.87 22.01
C ALA A 654 7.94 23.06 22.70
N LEU A 655 9.01 23.41 21.97
CA LEU A 655 10.37 23.58 22.53
C LEU A 655 10.54 24.80 23.46
N LYS A 656 9.49 25.60 23.64
CA LYS A 656 9.49 26.81 24.49
C LYS A 656 9.79 26.49 25.96
N ASP A 657 9.21 25.43 26.51
CA ASP A 657 9.37 25.01 27.91
C ASP A 657 9.03 23.52 28.07
N ASP A 658 9.46 22.92 29.19
CA ASP A 658 9.33 21.46 29.38
C ASP A 658 7.88 20.99 29.55
N ASN A 659 6.98 21.85 30.03
CA ASN A 659 5.56 21.53 30.16
C ASN A 659 4.89 21.41 28.79
N THR A 660 5.14 22.39 27.92
CA THR A 660 4.63 22.37 26.54
C THR A 660 5.23 21.23 25.72
N LEU A 661 6.51 20.90 25.94
CA LEU A 661 7.14 19.73 25.33
C LEU A 661 6.51 18.41 25.79
N ALA A 662 6.25 18.24 27.09
CA ALA A 662 5.57 17.06 27.62
C ALA A 662 4.13 16.91 27.09
N GLN A 663 3.42 18.03 26.93
CA GLN A 663 2.09 18.05 26.31
C GLN A 663 2.17 17.62 24.84
N PHE A 664 3.10 18.18 24.06
CA PHE A 664 3.34 17.76 22.67
C PHE A 664 3.63 16.27 22.56
N SER A 665 4.51 15.74 23.42
CA SER A 665 4.86 14.32 23.43
C SER A 665 3.64 13.44 23.65
N THR A 666 2.80 13.79 24.63
CA THR A 666 1.55 13.05 24.92
C THR A 666 0.57 13.15 23.76
N GLU A 667 0.37 14.34 23.20
CA GLU A 667 -0.53 14.57 22.06
C GLU A 667 -0.06 13.83 20.81
N ALA A 668 1.22 13.93 20.45
CA ALA A 668 1.80 13.28 19.28
C ALA A 668 1.57 11.77 19.35
N ARG A 669 1.95 11.12 20.46
CA ARG A 669 1.74 9.68 20.62
C ARG A 669 0.27 9.25 20.60
N SER A 670 -0.66 10.16 20.90
CA SER A 670 -2.10 9.82 20.90
C SER A 670 -2.68 9.62 19.50
N PHE A 671 -2.07 10.23 18.47
CA PHE A 671 -2.54 10.13 17.09
C PHE A 671 -1.56 9.44 16.16
N LEU A 672 -0.27 9.36 16.48
CA LEU A 672 0.73 8.74 15.62
C LEU A 672 0.54 7.22 15.54
N GLY A 673 0.66 6.68 14.33
CA GLY A 673 0.67 5.23 14.13
C GLY A 673 2.01 4.61 14.53
N GLU A 674 3.10 5.20 14.06
CA GLU A 674 4.47 4.71 14.24
C GLU A 674 5.29 5.74 15.05
N ALA A 675 4.86 5.98 16.30
CA ALA A 675 5.32 7.11 17.10
C ALA A 675 6.85 7.24 17.19
N ASP A 676 7.54 6.17 17.61
CA ASP A 676 9.00 6.20 17.76
C ASP A 676 9.70 6.46 16.42
N PHE A 677 9.20 5.87 15.33
CA PHE A 677 9.79 6.07 14.00
C PHE A 677 9.63 7.52 13.52
N GLU A 678 8.42 8.09 13.59
CA GLU A 678 8.14 9.45 13.12
C GLU A 678 8.81 10.52 14.00
N LEU A 679 8.91 10.28 15.32
CA LEU A 679 9.64 11.16 16.24
C LEU A 679 11.16 11.12 15.99
N LEU A 680 11.71 9.97 15.62
CA LEU A 680 13.11 9.85 15.21
C LEU A 680 13.37 10.58 13.88
N GLU A 681 12.50 10.44 12.89
CA GLU A 681 12.58 11.23 11.63
C GLU A 681 12.56 12.73 11.94
N THR A 682 11.64 13.17 12.80
CA THR A 682 11.58 14.56 13.26
C THR A 682 12.90 15.00 13.90
N SER A 683 13.46 14.19 14.80
CA SER A 683 14.73 14.51 15.47
C SER A 683 15.91 14.61 14.50
N LEU A 684 15.93 13.80 13.44
CA LEU A 684 16.96 13.85 12.40
C LEU A 684 16.90 15.16 11.62
N THR A 685 15.70 15.67 11.31
CA THR A 685 15.55 17.00 10.67
C THR A 685 16.17 18.11 11.52
N PHE A 686 16.01 18.07 12.85
CA PHE A 686 16.66 19.03 13.76
C PHE A 686 18.18 18.82 13.80
N ALA A 687 18.64 17.59 13.99
CA ALA A 687 20.06 17.27 14.09
C ALA A 687 20.85 17.65 12.83
N GLU A 688 20.23 17.51 11.65
CA GLU A 688 20.86 17.86 10.37
C GLU A 688 21.15 19.36 10.22
N LEU A 689 20.38 20.21 10.89
CA LEU A 689 20.59 21.66 10.97
C LEU A 689 21.43 22.08 12.19
N ASN A 690 22.18 21.15 12.78
CA ASN A 690 23.00 21.37 13.97
C ASN A 690 22.19 21.81 15.22
N LEU A 691 20.93 21.37 15.32
CA LEU A 691 20.05 21.54 16.48
C LEU A 691 19.95 20.25 17.30
N VAL A 692 21.12 19.69 17.64
CA VAL A 692 21.22 18.36 18.27
C VAL A 692 20.67 18.36 19.71
N GLN A 693 20.77 19.48 20.41
CA GLN A 693 20.23 19.59 21.77
C GLN A 693 18.69 19.57 21.77
N GLU A 694 18.06 20.18 20.78
CA GLU A 694 16.62 20.14 20.56
C GLU A 694 16.18 18.74 20.14
N ALA A 695 16.91 18.10 19.22
CA ALA A 695 16.67 16.72 18.82
C ALA A 695 16.71 15.75 20.02
N LEU A 696 17.71 15.89 20.89
CA LEU A 696 17.83 15.13 22.14
C LEU A 696 16.60 15.33 23.03
N ARG A 697 16.19 16.57 23.28
CA ARG A 697 15.03 16.89 24.13
C ARG A 697 13.72 16.31 23.58
N ILE A 698 13.54 16.34 22.26
CA ILE A 698 12.34 15.77 21.59
C ILE A 698 12.29 14.26 21.82
N VAL A 699 13.37 13.55 21.52
CA VAL A 699 13.42 12.08 21.66
C VAL A 699 13.29 11.67 23.13
N GLU A 700 13.96 12.36 24.05
CA GLU A 700 13.90 12.05 25.48
C GLU A 700 12.48 12.26 26.03
N SER A 701 11.86 13.40 25.72
CA SER A 701 10.49 13.67 26.16
C SER A 701 9.49 12.67 25.57
N ALA A 702 9.55 12.41 24.27
CA ALA A 702 8.52 11.66 23.57
C ALA A 702 8.72 10.14 23.59
N CYS A 703 9.95 9.65 23.65
CA CYS A 703 10.26 8.21 23.61
C CYS A 703 10.73 7.66 24.98
N VAL A 704 10.92 8.49 26.00
CA VAL A 704 11.33 8.03 27.35
C VAL A 704 10.37 8.53 28.44
N HIS A 705 10.07 9.83 28.49
CA HIS A 705 9.26 10.41 29.56
C HIS A 705 7.74 10.22 29.36
N ALA A 706 7.27 10.26 28.11
CA ALA A 706 5.85 10.14 27.78
C ALA A 706 5.30 8.69 27.84
N ILE A 707 6.17 7.69 28.08
CA ILE A 707 5.80 6.28 28.11
C ILE A 707 6.43 5.52 29.28
N ALA A 708 5.83 4.39 29.63
CA ALA A 708 6.33 3.52 30.68
C ALA A 708 7.65 2.83 30.26
N PRO A 709 8.56 2.51 31.19
CA PRO A 709 9.84 1.84 30.88
C PRO A 709 9.70 0.58 30.02
N GLU A 710 8.67 -0.22 30.27
CA GLU A 710 8.33 -1.43 29.54
C GLU A 710 7.78 -1.19 28.13
N GLN A 711 7.57 0.05 27.70
CA GLN A 711 7.17 0.41 26.33
C GLN A 711 8.30 1.03 25.51
N ARG A 712 9.45 1.33 26.13
CA ARG A 712 10.57 1.99 25.46
C ARG A 712 11.24 1.06 24.45
N GLY A 713 11.37 1.53 23.20
CA GLY A 713 12.20 0.89 22.18
C GLY A 713 13.69 1.15 22.44
N PHE A 714 14.56 0.28 21.92
CA PHE A 714 16.01 0.45 22.10
C PHE A 714 16.61 1.42 21.07
N LEU A 715 16.01 1.57 19.89
CA LEU A 715 16.50 2.49 18.86
C LEU A 715 16.52 3.95 19.36
N PRO A 716 15.43 4.50 19.96
CA PRO A 716 15.48 5.83 20.56
C PRO A 716 16.60 6.03 21.58
N LEU A 717 16.97 4.98 22.34
CA LEU A 717 18.03 5.06 23.33
C LEU A 717 19.43 5.15 22.69
N TYR A 718 19.67 4.46 21.57
CA TYR A 718 20.90 4.66 20.80
C TYR A 718 20.99 6.07 20.21
N TYR A 719 19.87 6.63 19.75
CA TYR A 719 19.80 8.02 19.31
C TYR A 719 20.13 9.01 20.43
N LEU A 720 19.54 8.81 21.62
CA LEU A 720 19.86 9.64 22.79
C LEU A 720 21.32 9.56 23.19
N ALA A 721 21.91 8.36 23.17
CA ALA A 721 23.33 8.20 23.44
C ALA A 721 24.20 9.00 22.45
N TRP A 722 23.88 8.88 21.16
CA TRP A 722 24.63 9.56 20.11
C TRP A 722 24.47 11.08 20.16
N PHE A 723 23.24 11.57 20.31
CA PHE A 723 22.97 13.00 20.48
C PHE A 723 23.61 13.57 21.74
N ALA A 724 23.57 12.85 22.87
CA ALA A 724 24.24 13.27 24.11
C ALA A 724 25.74 13.42 23.89
N SER A 725 26.37 12.48 23.17
CA SER A 725 27.79 12.58 22.84
C SER A 725 28.11 13.78 21.94
N LEU A 726 27.28 14.07 20.95
CA LEU A 726 27.43 15.27 20.10
C LEU A 726 27.25 16.57 20.92
N CYS A 727 26.42 16.53 21.97
CA CYS A 727 26.26 17.60 22.96
C CYS A 727 27.34 17.61 24.05
N GLN A 728 28.37 16.77 23.97
CA GLN A 728 29.46 16.64 24.96
C GLN A 728 28.96 16.21 26.36
N GLN A 729 27.87 15.45 26.43
CA GLN A 729 27.27 14.86 27.63
C GLN A 729 27.66 13.37 27.76
N ASP A 730 28.97 13.11 27.88
CA ASP A 730 29.51 11.73 27.79
C ASP A 730 29.00 10.77 28.88
N ALA A 731 28.69 11.28 30.08
CA ALA A 731 28.14 10.48 31.16
C ALA A 731 26.72 9.97 30.83
N ASP A 732 25.87 10.86 30.31
CA ASP A 732 24.51 10.52 29.90
C ASP A 732 24.54 9.60 28.68
N ALA A 733 25.45 9.86 27.73
CA ALA A 733 25.67 8.99 26.58
C ALA A 733 26.00 7.54 27.00
N ALA A 734 26.92 7.36 27.95
CA ALA A 734 27.27 6.04 28.47
C ALA A 734 26.11 5.34 29.18
N ASN A 735 25.28 6.09 29.93
CA ASN A 735 24.08 5.57 30.57
C ASN A 735 23.04 5.10 29.55
N TRP A 736 22.82 5.89 28.49
CA TRP A 736 21.90 5.53 27.41
C TRP A 736 22.36 4.29 26.65
N LEU A 737 23.65 4.17 26.30
CA LEU A 737 24.19 2.95 25.67
C LEU A 737 23.98 1.71 26.54
N THR A 738 24.26 1.82 27.85
CA THR A 738 24.06 0.72 28.80
C THR A 738 22.59 0.31 28.87
N THR A 739 21.67 1.26 28.77
CA THR A 739 20.22 1.00 28.80
C THR A 739 19.75 0.40 27.48
N ALA A 740 20.19 0.93 26.35
CA ALA A 740 19.86 0.43 25.01
C ALA A 740 20.24 -1.06 24.86
N ALA A 741 21.47 -1.43 25.25
CA ALA A 741 21.97 -2.80 25.20
C ALA A 741 21.14 -3.80 26.04
N LYS A 742 20.36 -3.33 27.02
CA LYS A 742 19.51 -4.15 27.90
C LYS A 742 18.02 -4.11 27.54
N THR A 743 17.62 -3.28 26.56
CA THR A 743 16.21 -3.02 26.20
C THR A 743 15.82 -3.71 24.89
N ALA A 744 16.62 -4.66 24.42
CA ALA A 744 16.41 -5.35 23.14
C ALA A 744 15.01 -6.00 23.06
N ARG A 745 14.37 -5.83 21.90
CA ARG A 745 13.05 -6.38 21.56
C ARG A 745 13.04 -6.85 20.12
N ASP A 746 12.16 -7.80 19.84
CA ASP A 746 11.89 -8.24 18.48
C ASP A 746 11.07 -7.19 17.70
N GLY A 747 11.17 -7.20 16.37
CA GLY A 747 10.33 -6.37 15.49
C GLY A 747 10.76 -4.91 15.32
N GLU A 748 11.83 -4.47 15.99
CA GLU A 748 12.43 -3.15 15.80
C GLU A 748 13.76 -3.26 15.03
N PHE A 749 13.92 -2.49 13.95
CA PHE A 749 15.10 -2.55 13.09
C PHE A 749 15.60 -1.17 12.62
N ALA A 750 16.91 -0.96 12.68
CA ALA A 750 17.60 0.17 12.08
C ALA A 750 17.48 0.12 10.55
N SER A 751 17.06 1.20 9.91
CA SER A 751 16.76 1.25 8.47
C SER A 751 17.35 2.43 7.73
N ARG A 752 17.90 3.41 8.45
CA ARG A 752 18.32 4.69 7.88
C ARG A 752 19.83 4.72 7.66
N PRO A 753 20.33 5.22 6.52
CA PRO A 753 21.76 5.46 6.34
C PRO A 753 22.36 6.33 7.45
N GLU A 754 21.59 7.27 8.01
CA GLU A 754 22.00 8.14 9.12
C GLU A 754 22.28 7.39 10.43
N GLU A 755 21.81 6.14 10.57
CA GLU A 755 22.05 5.31 11.75
C GLU A 755 23.41 4.60 11.70
N LEU A 756 24.09 4.55 10.55
CA LEU A 756 25.44 3.96 10.44
C LEU A 756 26.44 4.59 11.42
N PRO A 757 26.66 5.92 11.45
CA PRO A 757 27.56 6.54 12.42
C PRO A 757 27.09 6.39 13.87
N MET A 758 25.78 6.34 14.12
CA MET A 758 25.20 6.14 15.45
C MET A 758 25.52 4.74 15.99
N LEU A 759 25.28 3.69 15.19
CA LEU A 759 25.56 2.30 15.57
C LEU A 759 27.07 2.04 15.67
N GLN A 760 27.87 2.64 14.78
CA GLN A 760 29.32 2.57 14.89
C GLN A 760 29.81 3.21 16.20
N TYR A 761 29.28 4.39 16.56
CA TYR A 761 29.57 5.02 17.85
C TYR A 761 29.22 4.10 19.03
N ALA A 762 28.03 3.46 19.00
CA ALA A 762 27.60 2.54 20.05
C ALA A 762 28.58 1.36 20.21
N ILE A 763 29.00 0.76 19.09
CA ILE A 763 29.97 -0.35 19.06
C ILE A 763 31.36 0.10 19.52
N ASP A 764 31.84 1.27 19.11
CA ASP A 764 33.15 1.78 19.50
C ASP A 764 33.23 2.03 21.02
N ARG A 765 32.12 2.49 21.62
CA ARG A 765 32.03 2.75 23.06
C ARG A 765 31.69 1.51 23.88
N ASN A 766 30.96 0.57 23.31
CA ASN A 766 30.62 -0.71 23.93
C ASN A 766 30.79 -1.87 22.91
N PRO A 767 32.02 -2.38 22.71
CA PRO A 767 32.27 -3.46 21.74
C PRO A 767 31.56 -4.78 22.06
N GLY A 768 31.02 -4.93 23.28
CA GLY A 768 30.26 -6.09 23.75
C GLY A 768 28.75 -5.98 23.52
N ASP A 769 28.26 -4.90 22.89
CA ASP A 769 26.84 -4.73 22.59
C ASP A 769 26.41 -5.59 21.40
N ALA A 770 25.95 -6.81 21.68
CA ALA A 770 25.49 -7.76 20.67
C ALA A 770 24.31 -7.20 19.84
N GLN A 771 23.43 -6.40 20.47
CA GLN A 771 22.28 -5.81 19.80
C GLN A 771 22.71 -4.74 18.80
N ALA A 772 23.65 -3.87 19.15
CA ALA A 772 24.19 -2.87 18.22
C ALA A 772 24.83 -3.52 16.99
N HIS A 773 25.58 -4.62 17.17
CA HIS A 773 26.13 -5.41 16.05
C HIS A 773 25.04 -6.04 15.18
N LEU A 774 23.97 -6.59 15.78
CA LEU A 774 22.84 -7.14 15.03
C LEU A 774 22.17 -6.06 14.18
N GLN A 775 21.87 -4.91 14.78
CA GLN A 775 21.21 -3.79 14.11
C GLN A 775 22.08 -3.21 12.99
N LEU A 776 23.40 -3.11 13.21
CA LEU A 776 24.34 -2.69 12.17
C LEU A 776 24.32 -3.68 10.99
N GLY A 777 24.33 -4.98 11.27
CA GLY A 777 24.23 -6.00 10.22
C GLY A 777 22.93 -5.91 9.41
N CYS A 778 21.79 -5.76 10.08
CA CYS A 778 20.49 -5.62 9.41
C CYS A 778 20.44 -4.35 8.54
N LEU A 779 20.92 -3.21 9.07
CA LEU A 779 21.02 -1.98 8.30
C LEU A 779 21.93 -2.13 7.09
N LEU A 780 23.13 -2.72 7.25
CA LEU A 780 24.07 -2.93 6.15
C LEU A 780 23.48 -3.84 5.05
N ALA A 781 22.75 -4.89 5.42
CA ALA A 781 22.07 -5.76 4.46
C ALA A 781 20.98 -5.01 3.69
N ASN A 782 20.18 -4.17 4.37
CA ASN A 782 19.21 -3.28 3.73
C ASN A 782 19.86 -2.28 2.77
N LEU A 783 21.09 -1.84 3.06
CA LEU A 783 21.87 -0.96 2.17
C LEU A 783 22.60 -1.72 1.03
N GLY A 784 22.42 -3.04 0.93
CA GLY A 784 23.11 -3.88 -0.06
C GLY A 784 24.60 -4.10 0.24
N ARG A 785 25.05 -3.84 1.48
CA ARG A 785 26.43 -4.02 1.97
C ARG A 785 26.58 -5.38 2.66
N VAL A 786 26.25 -6.46 1.93
CA VAL A 786 26.08 -7.82 2.47
C VAL A 786 27.35 -8.35 3.15
N ASP A 787 28.53 -8.17 2.58
CA ASP A 787 29.78 -8.68 3.19
C ASP A 787 30.05 -8.05 4.57
N GLU A 788 29.77 -6.75 4.70
CA GLU A 788 29.90 -6.03 5.97
C GLU A 788 28.81 -6.46 6.96
N ALA A 789 27.60 -6.74 6.46
CA ALA A 789 26.51 -7.27 7.27
C ALA A 789 26.84 -8.64 7.87
N ILE A 790 27.43 -9.55 7.08
CA ILE A 790 27.86 -10.87 7.55
C ILE A 790 28.86 -10.75 8.70
N ALA A 791 29.83 -9.83 8.60
CA ALA A 791 30.81 -9.60 9.65
C ALA A 791 30.14 -9.13 10.96
N ALA A 792 29.19 -8.18 10.86
CA ALA A 792 28.44 -7.67 12.01
C ALA A 792 27.54 -8.74 12.65
N TRP A 793 26.79 -9.52 11.86
CA TRP A 793 25.96 -10.61 12.40
C TRP A 793 26.79 -11.72 13.05
N LYS A 794 27.94 -12.06 12.47
CA LYS A 794 28.88 -13.01 13.09
C LYS A 794 29.30 -12.52 14.48
N ARG A 795 29.65 -11.23 14.58
CA ARG A 795 30.03 -10.63 15.85
C ARG A 795 28.89 -10.61 16.87
N ALA A 796 27.67 -10.29 16.42
CA ALA A 796 26.48 -10.35 17.27
C ALA A 796 26.24 -11.75 17.85
N ALA A 797 26.29 -12.77 17.00
CA ALA A 797 26.09 -14.17 17.39
C ALA A 797 27.19 -14.71 18.32
N GLU A 798 28.44 -14.25 18.17
CA GLU A 798 29.55 -14.57 19.08
C GLU A 798 29.39 -13.92 20.47
N LEU A 799 28.85 -12.71 20.53
CA LEU A 799 28.63 -11.96 21.77
C LEU A 799 27.42 -12.46 22.54
N ASP A 800 26.33 -12.76 21.83
CA ASP A 800 25.13 -13.38 22.39
C ASP A 800 24.56 -14.44 21.46
N GLY A 801 24.81 -15.71 21.82
CA GLY A 801 24.30 -16.86 21.09
C GLY A 801 22.77 -17.01 21.09
N LYS A 802 22.03 -16.19 21.87
CA LYS A 802 20.56 -16.19 21.90
C LYS A 802 19.92 -15.31 20.83
N LEU A 803 20.71 -14.54 20.08
CA LEU A 803 20.21 -13.71 18.98
C LEU A 803 19.87 -14.57 17.75
N SER A 804 18.72 -15.24 17.79
CA SER A 804 18.22 -16.09 16.69
C SER A 804 18.25 -15.42 15.30
N ILE A 805 17.93 -14.12 15.22
CA ILE A 805 17.97 -13.36 13.97
C ILE A 805 19.39 -13.29 13.39
N ALA A 806 20.43 -13.11 14.22
CA ALA A 806 21.81 -13.08 13.75
C ALA A 806 22.22 -14.42 13.12
N TRP A 807 21.88 -15.53 13.79
CA TRP A 807 22.12 -16.87 13.27
C TRP A 807 21.34 -17.15 11.98
N ARG A 808 20.05 -16.79 11.93
CA ARG A 808 19.21 -16.92 10.74
C ARG A 808 19.83 -16.18 9.55
N ASN A 809 20.21 -14.92 9.75
CA ASN A 809 20.76 -14.08 8.68
C ASN A 809 22.11 -14.62 8.16
N LEU A 810 22.96 -15.17 9.03
CA LEU A 810 24.17 -15.90 8.62
C LEU A 810 23.83 -17.16 7.79
N GLY A 811 22.77 -17.88 8.15
CA GLY A 811 22.27 -19.03 7.40
C GLY A 811 21.82 -18.66 5.99
N ILE A 812 21.05 -17.57 5.84
CA ILE A 812 20.63 -17.03 4.54
C ILE A 812 21.85 -16.64 3.70
N ALA A 813 22.78 -15.89 4.28
CA ALA A 813 23.98 -15.44 3.58
C ALA A 813 24.84 -16.63 3.08
N ALA A 814 25.01 -17.66 3.92
CA ALA A 814 25.73 -18.88 3.53
C ALA A 814 25.03 -19.63 2.40
N ALA A 815 23.70 -19.72 2.43
CA ALA A 815 22.91 -20.34 1.37
C ALA A 815 23.04 -19.60 0.03
N VAL A 816 23.01 -18.26 0.04
CA VAL A 816 23.22 -17.43 -1.16
C VAL A 816 24.64 -17.62 -1.73
N GLN A 817 25.64 -17.87 -0.88
CA GLN A 817 27.01 -18.21 -1.28
C GLN A 817 27.17 -19.66 -1.76
N GLY A 818 26.11 -20.49 -1.66
CA GLY A 818 26.13 -21.90 -2.05
C GLY A 818 26.71 -22.86 -1.00
N ASP A 819 27.02 -22.38 0.21
CA ASP A 819 27.56 -23.21 1.31
C ASP A 819 26.42 -23.72 2.20
N LEU A 820 25.80 -24.82 1.76
CA LEU A 820 24.61 -25.39 2.39
C LEU A 820 24.89 -26.03 3.76
N ASP A 821 26.09 -26.57 3.99
CA ASP A 821 26.45 -27.17 5.28
C ASP A 821 26.64 -26.11 6.35
N LYS A 822 27.28 -24.99 5.99
CA LYS A 822 27.39 -23.84 6.87
C LYS A 822 26.02 -23.19 7.11
N ALA A 823 25.17 -23.11 6.08
CA ALA A 823 23.80 -22.62 6.24
C ALA A 823 23.02 -23.48 7.25
N GLU A 824 23.06 -24.81 7.13
CA GLU A 824 22.45 -25.71 8.10
C GLU A 824 22.97 -25.46 9.52
N ALA A 825 24.30 -25.38 9.69
CA ALA A 825 24.89 -25.15 11.01
C ALA A 825 24.38 -23.85 11.66
N HIS A 826 24.27 -22.78 10.87
CA HIS A 826 23.71 -21.51 11.32
C HIS A 826 22.22 -21.59 11.65
N TYR A 827 21.39 -22.26 10.82
CA TYR A 827 19.96 -22.44 11.13
C TYR A 827 19.74 -23.32 12.38
N ARG A 828 20.57 -24.34 12.62
CA ARG A 828 20.54 -25.10 13.87
C ARG A 828 20.94 -24.24 15.07
N GLY A 829 21.88 -23.32 14.91
CA GLY A 829 22.19 -22.29 15.91
C GLY A 829 20.98 -21.39 16.20
N ALA A 830 20.28 -20.94 15.14
CA ALA A 830 19.07 -20.13 15.27
C ALA A 830 17.96 -20.88 16.03
N LEU A 831 17.73 -22.16 15.70
CA LEU A 831 16.78 -23.02 16.41
C LEU A 831 17.18 -23.26 17.88
N GLY A 832 18.47 -23.43 18.16
CA GLY A 832 18.95 -23.51 19.54
C GLY A 832 18.68 -22.24 20.34
N ALA A 833 18.76 -21.08 19.69
CA ALA A 833 18.46 -19.78 20.29
C ALA A 833 16.95 -19.54 20.48
N ARG A 834 16.11 -20.02 19.55
CA ARG A 834 14.65 -19.85 19.59
C ARG A 834 13.92 -21.12 19.10
N PRO A 835 13.78 -22.15 19.96
CA PRO A 835 13.23 -23.44 19.55
C PRO A 835 11.75 -23.41 19.13
N GLY A 836 10.96 -22.40 19.54
CA GLY A 836 9.54 -22.28 19.20
C GLY A 836 9.25 -21.55 17.89
N ASP A 837 10.26 -21.01 17.20
CA ASP A 837 10.05 -20.26 15.97
C ASP A 837 9.93 -21.20 14.76
N GLN A 838 8.68 -21.42 14.33
CA GLN A 838 8.35 -22.28 13.21
C GLN A 838 9.02 -21.82 11.89
N THR A 839 9.28 -20.52 11.70
CA THR A 839 9.96 -19.97 10.52
C THR A 839 11.36 -20.57 10.37
N LEU A 840 12.07 -20.80 11.48
CA LEU A 840 13.42 -21.35 11.46
C LEU A 840 13.44 -22.83 11.07
N TYR A 841 12.41 -23.61 11.41
CA TYR A 841 12.27 -25.00 10.95
C TYR A 841 12.02 -25.07 9.45
N ARG A 842 11.14 -24.19 8.94
CA ARG A 842 10.91 -24.03 7.50
C ARG A 842 12.23 -23.71 6.78
N ASP A 843 12.94 -22.68 7.23
CA ASP A 843 14.17 -22.24 6.58
C ASP A 843 15.26 -23.34 6.63
N LEU A 844 15.39 -24.07 7.74
CA LEU A 844 16.29 -25.23 7.81
C LEU A 844 15.87 -26.35 6.84
N ALA A 845 14.58 -26.65 6.75
CA ALA A 845 14.07 -27.67 5.85
C ALA A 845 14.31 -27.30 4.37
N GLU A 846 14.18 -26.02 3.98
CA GLU A 846 14.56 -25.54 2.64
C GLU A 846 16.04 -25.86 2.34
N ILE A 847 16.94 -25.62 3.30
CA ILE A 847 18.37 -25.93 3.15
C ILE A 847 18.62 -27.44 3.01
N LEU A 848 17.98 -28.26 3.86
CA LEU A 848 18.15 -29.71 3.81
C LEU A 848 17.63 -30.30 2.48
N VAL A 849 16.51 -29.78 1.97
CA VAL A 849 15.99 -30.14 0.64
C VAL A 849 16.97 -29.73 -0.46
N ALA A 850 17.48 -28.51 -0.43
CA ALA A 850 18.47 -28.03 -1.41
C ALA A 850 19.77 -28.86 -1.38
N ALA A 851 20.16 -29.36 -0.21
CA ALA A 851 21.32 -30.23 -0.01
C ALA A 851 21.05 -31.71 -0.36
N GLY A 852 19.87 -32.06 -0.91
CA GLY A 852 19.51 -33.43 -1.26
C GLY A 852 19.21 -34.34 -0.06
N ARG A 853 19.03 -33.78 1.14
CA ARG A 853 18.78 -34.50 2.41
C ARG A 853 17.31 -34.43 2.82
N ARG A 854 16.41 -34.69 1.88
CA ARG A 854 14.95 -34.58 2.09
C ARG A 854 14.40 -35.43 3.24
N PRO A 855 14.87 -36.67 3.51
CA PRO A 855 14.44 -37.41 4.69
C PRO A 855 14.71 -36.68 6.02
N ALA A 856 15.85 -35.99 6.14
CA ALA A 856 16.16 -35.17 7.31
C ALA A 856 15.29 -33.90 7.36
N ALA A 857 14.96 -33.31 6.21
CA ALA A 857 14.02 -32.19 6.15
C ALA A 857 12.62 -32.59 6.66
N ILE A 858 12.15 -33.78 6.29
CA ILE A 858 10.90 -34.35 6.78
C ILE A 858 10.94 -34.51 8.30
N GLU A 859 12.01 -35.08 8.86
CA GLU A 859 12.17 -35.23 10.31
C GLU A 859 12.11 -33.88 11.03
N VAL A 860 12.77 -32.84 10.50
CA VAL A 860 12.71 -31.49 11.05
C VAL A 860 11.28 -30.94 11.05
N LEU A 861 10.56 -31.09 9.92
CA LEU A 861 9.19 -30.58 9.76
C LEU A 861 8.15 -31.35 10.59
N GLU A 862 8.31 -32.67 10.73
CA GLU A 862 7.47 -33.53 11.56
C GLU A 862 7.58 -33.14 13.05
N ASN A 863 8.75 -32.69 13.49
CA ASN A 863 9.05 -32.33 14.88
C ASN A 863 8.94 -30.83 15.20
N VAL A 864 8.39 -30.00 14.31
CA VAL A 864 8.13 -28.59 14.59
C VAL A 864 7.24 -28.46 15.84
N PRO A 865 7.63 -27.66 16.86
CA PRO A 865 6.77 -27.39 18.00
C PRO A 865 5.47 -26.72 17.58
N VAL A 866 4.36 -27.36 17.94
CA VAL A 866 3.00 -26.88 17.68
C VAL A 866 2.37 -26.47 19.02
N ASP A 867 2.80 -25.33 19.56
CA ASP A 867 2.15 -24.82 20.77
C ASP A 867 0.71 -24.37 20.42
N ALA A 868 -0.24 -25.13 20.98
CA ALA A 868 -1.69 -24.96 21.02
C ALA A 868 -2.53 -25.14 19.74
N GLU A 869 -2.25 -24.57 18.56
CA GLU A 869 -3.34 -24.47 17.53
C GLU A 869 -2.87 -24.55 16.06
N PHE A 870 -2.12 -25.60 15.72
CA PHE A 870 -1.71 -26.06 14.37
C PHE A 870 -0.38 -25.51 13.79
N ARG A 871 0.22 -26.34 12.94
CA ARG A 871 1.42 -26.03 12.14
C ARG A 871 1.06 -24.97 11.09
N ARG A 872 1.90 -23.93 10.89
CA ARG A 872 1.71 -22.92 9.83
C ARG A 872 1.40 -23.59 8.48
N ALA A 873 0.49 -22.98 7.71
CA ALA A 873 0.02 -23.53 6.44
C ALA A 873 1.18 -23.83 5.47
N GLU A 874 2.12 -22.90 5.32
CA GLU A 874 3.32 -23.06 4.47
C GLU A 874 4.23 -24.23 4.89
N ILE A 875 4.35 -24.52 6.19
CA ILE A 875 5.17 -25.62 6.72
C ILE A 875 4.47 -26.94 6.46
N THR A 876 3.16 -26.97 6.63
CA THR A 876 2.33 -28.12 6.26
C THR A 876 2.43 -28.41 4.77
N VAL A 877 2.34 -27.39 3.91
CA VAL A 877 2.50 -27.53 2.46
C VAL A 877 3.89 -28.06 2.12
N MET A 878 4.97 -27.50 2.70
CA MET A 878 6.33 -27.98 2.46
C MET A 878 6.56 -29.44 2.90
N LEU A 879 5.95 -29.87 4.01
CA LEU A 879 5.99 -31.26 4.44
C LEU A 879 5.21 -32.16 3.49
N ALA A 880 4.01 -31.73 3.06
CA ALA A 880 3.20 -32.45 2.08
C ALA A 880 3.93 -32.61 0.74
N GLU A 881 4.58 -31.56 0.23
CA GLU A 881 5.45 -31.62 -0.96
C GLU A 881 6.59 -32.63 -0.79
N SER A 882 7.21 -32.64 0.41
CA SER A 882 8.30 -33.55 0.72
C SER A 882 7.84 -35.01 0.79
N TYR A 883 6.64 -35.28 1.33
CA TYR A 883 6.04 -36.61 1.30
C TYR A 883 5.74 -37.07 -0.13
N VAL A 884 5.18 -36.21 -0.98
CA VAL A 884 4.93 -36.54 -2.39
C VAL A 884 6.25 -36.89 -3.10
N ALA A 885 7.30 -36.10 -2.90
CA ALA A 885 8.61 -36.34 -3.50
C ALA A 885 9.24 -37.68 -3.06
N GLU A 886 9.05 -38.08 -1.80
CA GLU A 886 9.49 -39.37 -1.25
C GLU A 886 8.47 -40.52 -1.47
N LYS A 887 7.43 -40.29 -2.28
CA LYS A 887 6.36 -41.27 -2.58
C LYS A 887 5.57 -41.75 -1.34
N ARG A 888 5.58 -40.97 -0.26
CA ARG A 888 4.81 -41.18 0.98
C ARG A 888 3.39 -40.60 0.84
N PHE A 889 2.66 -41.04 -0.18
CA PHE A 889 1.36 -40.45 -0.54
C PHE A 889 0.29 -40.60 0.54
N GLY A 890 0.30 -41.70 1.30
CA GLY A 890 -0.59 -41.90 2.44
C GLY A 890 -0.40 -40.87 3.53
N ASP A 891 0.86 -40.53 3.85
CA ASP A 891 1.20 -39.53 4.86
C ASP A 891 0.83 -38.12 4.39
N CYS A 892 1.01 -37.82 3.10
CA CYS A 892 0.56 -36.56 2.51
C CYS A 892 -0.96 -36.37 2.65
N ILE A 893 -1.74 -37.38 2.25
CA ILE A 893 -3.21 -37.34 2.35
C ILE A 893 -3.64 -37.17 3.81
N ALA A 894 -3.11 -38.00 4.72
CA ALA A 894 -3.43 -37.92 6.14
C ALA A 894 -3.09 -36.54 6.73
N LEU A 895 -1.95 -35.96 6.34
CA LEU A 895 -1.56 -34.62 6.77
C LEU A 895 -2.56 -33.56 6.28
N LEU A 896 -2.87 -33.54 4.98
CA LEU A 896 -3.78 -32.54 4.40
C LEU A 896 -5.20 -32.65 4.98
N GLU A 897 -5.69 -33.88 5.23
CA GLU A 897 -6.99 -34.12 5.85
C GLU A 897 -7.02 -33.77 7.35
N SER A 898 -5.88 -33.86 8.04
CA SER A 898 -5.79 -33.55 9.48
C SER A 898 -5.89 -32.05 9.79
N VAL A 899 -5.60 -31.19 8.80
CA VAL A 899 -5.61 -29.74 8.98
C VAL A 899 -7.03 -29.21 8.81
N PRO A 900 -7.59 -28.49 9.82
CA PRO A 900 -8.98 -28.03 9.78
C PRO A 900 -9.23 -26.97 8.71
N TYR A 901 -8.22 -26.16 8.38
CA TYR A 901 -8.28 -25.20 7.29
C TYR A 901 -6.87 -24.78 6.85
N PHE A 902 -6.71 -24.37 5.58
CA PHE A 902 -5.51 -23.72 5.06
C PHE A 902 -5.76 -22.24 4.76
N VAL A 903 -4.78 -21.36 4.97
CA VAL A 903 -4.73 -20.09 4.22
C VAL A 903 -3.81 -20.27 3.04
N ASN A 904 -4.36 -20.13 1.84
CA ASN A 904 -3.56 -20.08 0.62
C ASN A 904 -3.30 -18.61 0.28
N TRP A 905 -2.15 -18.35 -0.36
CA TRP A 905 -1.95 -17.05 -1.00
C TRP A 905 -2.96 -16.85 -2.13
N GLU A 906 -3.23 -15.58 -2.43
CA GLU A 906 -4.11 -15.21 -3.55
C GLU A 906 -3.76 -16.00 -4.83
N GLY A 907 -4.77 -16.63 -5.42
CA GLY A 907 -4.62 -17.37 -6.67
C GLY A 907 -3.95 -18.75 -6.56
N GLN A 908 -3.61 -19.23 -5.35
CA GLN A 908 -2.94 -20.51 -5.19
C GLN A 908 -3.87 -21.70 -4.97
N ASP A 909 -3.45 -22.85 -5.50
CA ASP A 909 -4.17 -24.13 -5.47
C ASP A 909 -3.29 -25.30 -4.96
N VAL A 910 -2.11 -25.02 -4.40
CA VAL A 910 -1.08 -26.02 -4.08
C VAL A 910 -1.58 -27.13 -3.15
N THR A 911 -2.43 -26.81 -2.17
CA THR A 911 -3.02 -27.77 -1.25
C THR A 911 -3.90 -28.80 -1.97
N TRP A 912 -4.71 -28.35 -2.93
CA TRP A 912 -5.51 -29.23 -3.77
C TRP A 912 -4.66 -30.02 -4.76
N ARG A 913 -3.64 -29.40 -5.39
CA ARG A 913 -2.74 -30.12 -6.31
C ARG A 913 -2.01 -31.28 -5.62
N LEU A 914 -1.54 -31.07 -4.39
CA LEU A 914 -0.91 -32.12 -3.58
C LEU A 914 -1.89 -33.23 -3.18
N PHE A 915 -3.10 -32.85 -2.80
CA PHE A 915 -4.19 -33.79 -2.47
C PHE A 915 -4.55 -34.65 -3.69
N ASN A 916 -4.87 -34.02 -4.81
CA ASN A 916 -5.20 -34.65 -6.09
C ASN A 916 -4.07 -35.58 -6.55
N GLN A 917 -2.83 -35.09 -6.61
CA GLN A 917 -1.68 -35.89 -7.03
C GLN A 917 -1.47 -37.10 -6.11
N SER A 918 -1.51 -36.92 -4.79
CA SER A 918 -1.27 -38.01 -3.84
C SER A 918 -2.30 -39.11 -3.95
N HIS A 919 -3.58 -38.76 -4.12
CA HIS A 919 -4.64 -39.74 -4.34
C HIS A 919 -4.44 -40.50 -5.66
N ILE A 920 -4.13 -39.81 -6.76
CA ILE A 920 -3.86 -40.47 -8.05
C ILE A 920 -2.69 -41.46 -7.92
N GLU A 921 -1.57 -41.04 -7.34
CA GLU A 921 -0.38 -41.88 -7.27
C GLU A 921 -0.56 -43.08 -6.32
N ARG A 922 -1.23 -42.88 -5.17
CA ARG A 922 -1.60 -43.97 -4.25
C ARG A 922 -2.59 -44.94 -4.89
N GLY A 923 -3.59 -44.42 -5.60
CA GLY A 923 -4.55 -45.24 -6.34
C GLY A 923 -3.87 -46.07 -7.43
N CYS A 924 -2.90 -45.49 -8.15
CA CYS A 924 -2.11 -46.23 -9.13
C CYS A 924 -1.26 -47.34 -8.50
N GLN A 925 -0.73 -47.14 -7.29
CA GLN A 925 -0.04 -48.20 -6.52
C GLN A 925 -1.02 -49.32 -6.17
N ARG A 926 -2.16 -48.99 -5.56
CA ARG A 926 -3.21 -49.96 -5.20
C ARG A 926 -3.70 -50.77 -6.39
N LEU A 927 -3.90 -50.13 -7.54
CA LEU A 927 -4.35 -50.80 -8.76
C LEU A 927 -3.29 -51.80 -9.28
N ARG A 928 -2.00 -51.45 -9.24
CA ARG A 928 -0.90 -52.37 -9.56
C ARG A 928 -0.81 -53.54 -8.58
N ASP A 929 -1.15 -53.30 -7.32
CA ASP A 929 -1.17 -54.30 -6.25
C ASP A 929 -2.46 -55.16 -6.25
N GLY A 930 -3.39 -54.89 -7.17
CA GLY A 930 -4.65 -55.65 -7.35
C GLY A 930 -5.85 -55.15 -6.53
N ASP A 931 -5.70 -54.07 -5.75
CA ASP A 931 -6.79 -53.43 -5.01
C ASP A 931 -7.50 -52.38 -5.87
N ALA A 932 -8.31 -52.85 -6.83
CA ALA A 932 -9.07 -51.98 -7.72
C ALA A 932 -10.15 -51.15 -6.99
N ALA A 933 -10.71 -51.67 -5.88
CA ALA A 933 -11.74 -50.97 -5.11
C ALA A 933 -11.15 -49.80 -4.32
N GLY A 934 -10.03 -50.00 -3.63
CA GLY A 934 -9.30 -48.92 -2.95
C GLY A 934 -8.71 -47.91 -3.93
N ALA A 935 -8.25 -48.35 -5.10
CA ALA A 935 -7.81 -47.47 -6.17
C ALA A 935 -8.94 -46.57 -6.69
N LEU A 936 -10.14 -47.13 -6.92
CA LEU A 936 -11.31 -46.36 -7.33
C LEU A 936 -11.65 -45.27 -6.31
N ALA A 937 -11.67 -45.61 -5.02
CA ALA A 937 -11.93 -44.64 -3.96
C ALA A 937 -10.92 -43.48 -3.95
N ASP A 938 -9.64 -43.77 -4.22
CA ASP A 938 -8.61 -42.74 -4.36
C ASP A 938 -8.86 -41.84 -5.58
N PHE A 939 -9.17 -42.39 -6.75
CA PHE A 939 -9.42 -41.57 -7.95
C PHE A 939 -10.69 -40.73 -7.83
N GLU A 940 -11.70 -41.22 -7.12
CA GLU A 940 -12.90 -40.43 -6.80
C GLU A 940 -12.60 -39.31 -5.81
N ALA A 941 -11.81 -39.58 -4.77
CA ALA A 941 -11.34 -38.54 -3.85
C ALA A 941 -10.53 -37.45 -4.57
N ALA A 942 -9.64 -37.82 -5.51
CA ALA A 942 -8.85 -36.88 -6.29
C ALA A 942 -9.68 -35.86 -7.09
N LEU A 943 -10.95 -36.18 -7.39
CA LEU A 943 -11.88 -35.30 -8.11
C LEU A 943 -12.71 -34.39 -7.18
N THR A 944 -12.45 -34.43 -5.87
CA THR A 944 -13.15 -33.59 -4.88
C THR A 944 -12.36 -32.33 -4.55
N TYR A 945 -13.05 -31.34 -3.98
CA TYR A 945 -12.48 -30.10 -3.45
C TYR A 945 -12.88 -29.97 -1.96
N PRO A 946 -12.19 -30.66 -1.05
CA PRO A 946 -12.51 -30.59 0.38
C PRO A 946 -12.39 -29.16 0.92
N ALA A 947 -13.40 -28.72 1.68
CA ALA A 947 -13.49 -27.33 2.15
C ALA A 947 -12.29 -26.87 3.00
N ASN A 948 -11.65 -27.79 3.73
CA ASN A 948 -10.48 -27.48 4.55
C ASN A 948 -9.26 -27.09 3.69
N LEU A 949 -9.11 -27.62 2.47
CA LEU A 949 -8.03 -27.26 1.56
C LEU A 949 -8.12 -25.82 1.07
N ASN A 950 -9.32 -25.24 1.17
CA ASN A 950 -9.61 -23.84 0.88
C ASN A 950 -9.25 -23.44 -0.56
N VAL A 951 -9.61 -24.32 -1.49
CA VAL A 951 -9.45 -24.16 -2.94
C VAL A 951 -10.77 -24.55 -3.58
N GLY A 952 -11.38 -23.64 -4.34
CA GLY A 952 -12.56 -23.95 -5.15
C GLY A 952 -12.17 -24.53 -6.51
N ARG A 953 -13.12 -25.16 -7.20
CA ARG A 953 -12.88 -25.71 -8.54
C ARG A 953 -12.54 -24.60 -9.53
N SER A 954 -11.42 -24.78 -10.23
CA SER A 954 -11.02 -23.93 -11.36
C SER A 954 -12.02 -24.09 -12.50
N ASN A 955 -12.15 -23.07 -13.34
CA ASN A 955 -12.94 -23.15 -14.57
C ASN A 955 -12.25 -23.97 -15.66
N ARG A 956 -10.95 -24.23 -15.51
CA ARG A 956 -10.16 -25.13 -16.35
C ARG A 956 -9.42 -26.15 -15.45
N PRO A 957 -10.12 -27.14 -14.87
CA PRO A 957 -9.51 -28.04 -13.89
C PRO A 957 -8.68 -29.15 -14.56
N GLU A 958 -7.56 -29.53 -13.93
CA GLU A 958 -6.67 -30.61 -14.39
C GLU A 958 -7.14 -32.00 -13.89
N GLU A 959 -8.34 -32.41 -14.30
CA GLU A 959 -9.00 -33.63 -13.81
C GLU A 959 -8.83 -34.86 -14.71
N ALA A 960 -8.31 -34.71 -15.93
CA ALA A 960 -8.21 -35.82 -16.89
C ALA A 960 -7.35 -37.00 -16.37
N PRO A 961 -6.22 -36.79 -15.66
CA PRO A 961 -5.46 -37.88 -15.08
C PRO A 961 -6.27 -38.72 -14.07
N ALA A 962 -7.03 -38.07 -13.18
CA ALA A 962 -7.89 -38.77 -12.22
C ALA A 962 -9.02 -39.53 -12.94
N GLN A 963 -9.65 -38.92 -13.94
CA GLN A 963 -10.72 -39.57 -14.72
C GLN A 963 -10.22 -40.79 -15.50
N TYR A 964 -9.03 -40.71 -16.10
CA TYR A 964 -8.44 -41.84 -16.81
C TYR A 964 -8.27 -43.05 -15.90
N TRP A 965 -7.61 -42.85 -14.76
CA TRP A 965 -7.33 -43.92 -13.82
C TRP A 965 -8.58 -44.42 -13.09
N ARG A 966 -9.56 -43.54 -12.83
CA ARG A 966 -10.90 -43.91 -12.38
C ARG A 966 -11.54 -44.90 -13.35
N GLY A 967 -11.49 -44.63 -14.65
CA GLY A 967 -12.00 -45.54 -15.67
C GLY A 967 -11.26 -46.89 -15.69
N GLN A 968 -9.93 -46.88 -15.54
CA GLN A 968 -9.13 -48.12 -15.44
C GLN A 968 -9.52 -48.97 -14.22
N ALA A 969 -9.73 -48.36 -13.05
CA ALA A 969 -10.18 -49.06 -11.85
C ALA A 969 -11.61 -49.61 -12.00
N LEU A 970 -12.53 -48.84 -12.59
CA LEU A 970 -13.90 -49.29 -12.87
C LEU A 970 -13.92 -50.47 -13.85
N ALA A 971 -13.10 -50.44 -14.89
CA ALA A 971 -12.95 -51.54 -15.83
C ALA A 971 -12.42 -52.81 -15.14
N ALA A 972 -11.41 -52.68 -14.27
CA ALA A 972 -10.88 -53.79 -13.47
C ALA A 972 -11.92 -54.40 -12.51
N LEU A 973 -12.93 -53.62 -12.10
CA LEU A 973 -14.06 -54.06 -11.29
C LEU A 973 -15.25 -54.59 -12.12
N GLY A 974 -15.14 -54.64 -13.46
CA GLY A 974 -16.21 -55.07 -14.36
C GLY A 974 -17.32 -54.03 -14.59
N ARG A 975 -17.12 -52.77 -14.20
CA ARG A 975 -18.10 -51.66 -14.30
C ARG A 975 -17.85 -50.82 -15.57
N LEU A 976 -17.94 -51.45 -16.75
CA LEU A 976 -17.51 -50.85 -18.02
C LEU A 976 -18.31 -49.60 -18.45
N ASP A 977 -19.61 -49.53 -18.19
CA ASP A 977 -20.42 -48.34 -18.52
C ASP A 977 -19.97 -47.09 -17.76
N GLU A 978 -19.63 -47.28 -16.49
CA GLU A 978 -19.11 -46.21 -15.63
C GLU A 978 -17.67 -45.85 -16.02
N ALA A 979 -16.86 -46.83 -16.43
CA ALA A 979 -15.52 -46.60 -16.96
C ALA A 979 -15.56 -45.72 -18.22
N ARG A 980 -16.45 -46.05 -19.18
CA ARG A 980 -16.68 -45.22 -20.38
C ARG A 980 -17.12 -43.81 -20.02
N SER A 981 -18.02 -43.66 -19.05
CA SER A 981 -18.46 -42.35 -18.57
C SER A 981 -17.30 -41.52 -17.98
N ALA A 982 -16.41 -42.16 -17.21
CA ALA A 982 -15.22 -41.52 -16.66
C ALA A 982 -14.25 -41.06 -17.76
N TRP A 983 -13.92 -41.93 -18.72
CA TRP A 983 -13.06 -41.56 -19.84
C TRP A 983 -13.67 -40.46 -20.71
N GLN A 984 -14.99 -40.46 -20.93
CA GLN A 984 -15.65 -39.38 -21.65
C GLN A 984 -15.53 -38.04 -20.92
N ALA A 985 -15.69 -38.04 -19.60
CA ALA A 985 -15.46 -36.85 -18.78
C ALA A 985 -13.99 -36.38 -18.86
N GLY A 986 -13.04 -37.31 -18.83
CA GLY A 986 -11.61 -37.02 -18.98
C GLY A 986 -11.26 -36.43 -20.34
N GLU A 987 -11.72 -37.02 -21.44
CA GLU A 987 -11.53 -36.51 -22.81
C GLU A 987 -12.07 -35.07 -22.97
N ASN A 988 -13.27 -34.84 -22.43
CA ASN A 988 -13.97 -33.55 -22.46
C ASN A 988 -13.37 -32.52 -21.48
N GLY A 989 -12.35 -32.89 -20.69
CA GLY A 989 -11.66 -32.01 -19.77
C GLY A 989 -10.98 -30.82 -20.45
N ALA A 990 -10.54 -29.86 -19.64
CA ALA A 990 -9.94 -28.62 -20.13
C ALA A 990 -8.69 -28.87 -20.99
N ASP A 991 -8.55 -28.10 -22.07
CA ASP A 991 -7.38 -28.13 -22.94
C ASP A 991 -6.21 -27.39 -22.30
N LEU A 992 -5.33 -28.13 -21.63
CA LEU A 992 -4.16 -27.59 -20.93
C LEU A 992 -2.92 -28.42 -21.27
N PRO A 993 -1.77 -27.78 -21.53
CA PRO A 993 -0.54 -28.49 -21.90
C PRO A 993 -0.05 -29.46 -20.81
N GLY A 994 0.86 -30.35 -21.18
CA GLY A 994 1.47 -31.29 -20.25
C GLY A 994 0.54 -32.44 -19.87
N ARG A 995 0.52 -32.79 -18.57
CA ARG A 995 -0.13 -34.00 -18.05
C ARG A 995 -1.63 -34.02 -18.37
N GLN A 996 -2.32 -32.89 -18.30
CA GLN A 996 -3.75 -32.82 -18.61
C GLN A 996 -4.06 -33.31 -20.04
N ASN A 997 -3.46 -32.71 -21.08
CA ASN A 997 -3.69 -33.13 -22.47
C ASN A 997 -3.18 -34.54 -22.79
N GLU A 998 -2.10 -34.99 -22.16
CA GLU A 998 -1.63 -36.38 -22.28
C GLU A 998 -2.74 -37.36 -21.83
N TYR A 999 -3.36 -37.11 -20.68
CA TYR A 999 -4.39 -37.99 -20.15
C TYR A 999 -5.76 -37.82 -20.84
N ARG A 1000 -6.05 -36.64 -21.45
CA ARG A 1000 -7.20 -36.49 -22.36
C ARG A 1000 -7.08 -37.42 -23.55
N GLN A 1001 -5.88 -37.53 -24.14
CA GLN A 1001 -5.60 -38.44 -25.24
C GLN A 1001 -5.71 -39.91 -24.79
N LYS A 1002 -5.16 -40.27 -23.63
CA LYS A 1002 -5.31 -41.62 -23.06
C LYS A 1002 -6.77 -42.01 -22.80
N CYS A 1003 -7.61 -41.05 -22.35
CA CYS A 1003 -9.05 -41.27 -22.21
C CYS A 1003 -9.72 -41.57 -23.55
N ARG A 1004 -9.36 -40.83 -24.61
CA ARG A 1004 -9.88 -41.06 -25.96
C ARG A 1004 -9.49 -42.44 -26.51
N GLU A 1005 -8.26 -42.87 -26.27
CA GLU A 1005 -7.77 -44.19 -26.65
C GLU A 1005 -8.53 -45.30 -25.91
N ALA A 1006 -8.69 -45.18 -24.59
CA ALA A 1006 -9.46 -46.14 -23.80
C ALA A 1006 -10.94 -46.23 -24.23
N LEU A 1007 -11.57 -45.10 -24.60
CA LEU A 1007 -12.92 -45.10 -25.17
C LEU A 1007 -12.99 -45.86 -26.49
N ALA A 1008 -11.97 -45.74 -27.35
CA ALA A 1008 -11.93 -46.45 -28.62
C ALA A 1008 -11.78 -47.96 -28.44
N GLU A 1009 -10.99 -48.39 -27.44
CA GLU A 1009 -10.76 -49.81 -27.12
C GLU A 1009 -11.99 -50.52 -26.53
N HIS A 1010 -12.91 -49.77 -25.90
CA HIS A 1010 -14.09 -50.32 -25.22
C HIS A 1010 -15.43 -49.93 -25.88
N ARG A 1011 -15.45 -49.77 -27.21
CA ARG A 1011 -16.64 -49.42 -28.02
C ARG A 1011 -17.61 -50.57 -28.31
N GLU A 1012 -17.24 -51.82 -28.03
CA GLU A 1012 -18.06 -53.02 -28.25
C GLU A 1012 -18.73 -53.55 -26.97
#